data_AF-A0A833EFA1-F1
#
_entry.id   AF-A0A833EFA1-F1
#
_cell.length_a   1.000
_cell.length_b   1.000
_cell.length_c   1.000
_cell.angle_alpha   90.00
_cell.angle_beta   90.00
_cell.angle_gamma   90.00
#
_symmetry.space_group_name_H-M   'P 1'
#
loop_
_entity.id
_entity.type
_entity.pdbx_description
1 polymer ?
#
loop_
_entity_poly.entity_id
_entity_poly.type
_entity_poly.pdbx_seq_one_letter_code
_entity_poly.pdbx_strand_id
1 'polypeptide(L)'
;MPREMTSLDLKYAVEEMKVLEGGRIEKIYQKDKQIRIKVYTSQGEKELFFEPGKFFLTEYKRTSPEHPPSFCMLLRKHLMGKRILWIRQKGFERIVELETQDKILIFEIFSRGNVILCEKDYTIIMPLEVQLWKDREILPRKVYKFPPEIINPFTLELEEFKNMIKGQKKIASLLATQLSLGGIYAEEVCIRAGVEKSKKCSELSEEEKEKLFEALNSLKENVKAYIVFENNEPKDFAPFELKLHENSEKKYFESFNNALDEYYTYFEIKQAKSKSEKQASEEEEKLKRIIERQKEVIKNLEEMEEKARKKAEILFNNLDLVERIFQGLKKARANGLSWEEIKERISFDDSLEARSIKEIKEHEGKILLNINNTDIEVDFTISAIENAQRYYENAKRYKKKIEIAKQKIEEIKNRIKAEKQKKKQQEIKLPVKKKPKKYWYEKFRYSLTSEGFLVVAGKDATQNEILYKKYLEKDDIVLHADIHGAPLTIVKAQGRKITPLAVREAAEIAAAYSSAWKLKLGSVDVYWVYPEQVSKTPPAGQYLPKGAFMIYGQKNYLRKTEVKISIGVILNEEPKVYAGSVLGARAHCKYFLTIFPGDIPKNELAKKIKLKLMQKALPEDKVLIEAIPDEEFLKVIPGSGNIIG
;
A
#
# COMPACT_ATOMS: atom_id res chain seq x y z
N MET A 1 -12.99 -1.75 -13.99
CA MET A 1 -11.55 -2.06 -14.17
C MET A 1 -10.83 -0.76 -14.46
N PRO A 2 -9.56 -0.59 -14.07
CA PRO A 2 -8.82 0.62 -14.40
C PRO A 2 -8.65 0.78 -15.91
N ARG A 3 -8.63 2.02 -16.40
CA ARG A 3 -8.31 2.35 -17.80
C ARG A 3 -6.88 1.92 -18.14
N GLU A 4 -6.66 1.32 -19.32
CA GLU A 4 -5.32 1.07 -19.86
C GLU A 4 -4.71 2.33 -20.49
N MET A 5 -3.38 2.44 -20.46
CA MET A 5 -2.67 3.52 -21.16
C MET A 5 -2.82 3.39 -22.68
N THR A 6 -3.09 4.53 -23.33
CA THR A 6 -3.04 4.68 -24.80
C THR A 6 -1.61 4.95 -25.26
N SER A 7 -1.38 4.94 -26.58
CA SER A 7 -0.09 5.36 -27.13
C SER A 7 0.24 6.83 -26.81
N LEU A 8 -0.78 7.69 -26.70
CA LEU A 8 -0.59 9.09 -26.32
C LEU A 8 -0.18 9.21 -24.86
N ASP A 9 -0.84 8.49 -23.95
CA ASP A 9 -0.46 8.45 -22.54
C ASP A 9 1.00 8.03 -22.40
N LEU A 10 1.38 6.95 -23.11
CA LEU A 10 2.73 6.42 -23.07
C LEU A 10 3.77 7.44 -23.54
N LYS A 11 3.47 8.22 -24.59
CA LYS A 11 4.35 9.28 -25.09
C LYS A 11 4.73 10.28 -23.99
N TYR A 12 3.73 10.81 -23.28
CA TYR A 12 3.96 11.77 -22.19
C TYR A 12 4.66 11.11 -20.99
N ALA A 13 4.26 9.89 -20.63
CA ALA A 13 4.89 9.17 -19.51
C ALA A 13 6.37 8.87 -19.77
N VAL A 14 6.73 8.46 -20.99
CA VAL A 14 8.11 8.13 -21.39
C VAL A 14 8.98 9.37 -21.52
N GLU A 15 8.42 10.51 -21.95
CA GLU A 15 9.18 11.77 -21.99
C GLU A 15 9.70 12.16 -20.60
N GLU A 16 8.86 12.03 -19.57
CA GLU A 16 9.26 12.22 -18.17
C GLU A 16 10.24 11.14 -17.66
N MET A 17 10.24 9.94 -18.27
CA MET A 17 11.18 8.86 -17.91
C MET A 17 12.60 9.07 -18.43
N LYS A 18 12.85 10.08 -19.27
CA LYS A 18 14.22 10.42 -19.70
C LYS A 18 15.16 10.74 -18.53
N VAL A 19 14.61 11.06 -17.35
CA VAL A 19 15.39 11.15 -16.09
C VAL A 19 16.17 9.87 -15.74
N LEU A 20 15.78 8.72 -16.31
CA LEU A 20 16.46 7.44 -16.14
C LEU A 20 17.74 7.31 -16.98
N GLU A 21 17.90 8.12 -18.03
CA GLU A 21 19.04 8.07 -18.94
C GLU A 21 20.34 8.43 -18.20
N GLY A 22 21.40 7.67 -18.48
CA GLY A 22 22.66 7.71 -17.74
C GLY A 22 22.61 7.10 -16.32
N GLY A 23 21.41 6.80 -15.81
CA GLY A 23 21.17 6.18 -14.50
C GLY A 23 21.60 4.72 -14.44
N ARG A 24 21.98 4.27 -13.24
CA ARG A 24 22.45 2.90 -12.99
C ARG A 24 21.34 2.02 -12.42
N ILE A 25 21.09 0.86 -13.03
CA ILE A 25 20.12 -0.11 -12.53
C ILE A 25 20.65 -0.74 -11.23
N GLU A 26 19.96 -0.51 -10.12
CA GLU A 26 20.36 -1.02 -8.80
C GLU A 26 19.70 -2.35 -8.45
N LYS A 27 18.39 -2.45 -8.68
CA LYS A 27 17.58 -3.62 -8.28
C LYS A 27 16.47 -3.85 -9.28
N ILE A 28 16.15 -5.11 -9.51
CA ILE A 28 15.00 -5.52 -10.33
C ILE A 28 14.12 -6.43 -9.48
N TYR A 29 12.82 -6.19 -9.50
CA TYR A 29 11.81 -6.96 -8.79
C TYR A 29 10.78 -7.49 -9.78
N GLN A 30 10.22 -8.65 -9.45
CA GLN A 30 9.12 -9.24 -10.21
C GLN A 30 8.07 -9.80 -9.25
N LYS A 31 6.78 -9.61 -9.58
CA LYS A 31 5.64 -10.28 -8.96
C LYS A 31 4.64 -10.59 -10.07
N ASP A 32 4.37 -11.87 -10.35
CA ASP A 32 3.57 -12.26 -11.51
C ASP A 32 4.14 -11.64 -12.81
N LYS A 33 3.34 -10.87 -13.56
CA LYS A 33 3.76 -10.13 -14.77
C LYS A 33 4.30 -8.72 -14.49
N GLN A 34 4.22 -8.27 -13.24
CA GLN A 34 4.69 -6.97 -12.82
C GLN A 34 6.23 -6.98 -12.74
N ILE A 35 6.88 -6.02 -13.39
CA ILE A 35 8.32 -5.78 -13.30
C ILE A 35 8.54 -4.40 -12.70
N ARG A 36 9.46 -4.30 -11.73
CA ARG A 36 9.92 -3.01 -11.21
C ARG A 36 11.44 -2.91 -11.30
N ILE A 37 11.93 -1.81 -11.83
CA ILE A 37 13.36 -1.55 -12.03
C ILE A 37 13.73 -0.30 -11.25
N LYS A 38 14.54 -0.49 -10.22
CA LYS A 38 15.08 0.57 -9.38
C LYS A 38 16.35 1.12 -10.01
N VAL A 39 16.38 2.42 -10.28
CA VAL A 39 17.48 3.11 -10.97
C VAL A 39 17.98 4.25 -10.09
N TYR A 40 19.30 4.35 -9.94
CA TYR A 40 19.96 5.49 -9.31
C TYR A 40 20.42 6.47 -10.38
N THR A 41 19.86 7.68 -10.35
CA THR A 41 20.10 8.77 -11.30
C THR A 41 20.75 9.96 -10.59
N SER A 42 21.16 10.98 -11.34
CA SER A 42 21.67 12.24 -10.77
C SER A 42 20.61 12.97 -9.93
N GLN A 43 19.33 12.76 -10.23
CA GLN A 43 18.19 13.31 -9.50
C GLN A 43 17.72 12.39 -8.35
N GLY A 44 18.53 11.38 -8.01
CA GLY A 44 18.26 10.45 -6.93
C GLY A 44 17.67 9.13 -7.41
N GLU A 45 16.86 8.51 -6.56
CA GLU A 45 16.36 7.16 -6.80
C GLU A 45 15.01 7.21 -7.49
N LYS A 46 14.89 6.56 -8.64
CA LYS A 46 13.64 6.39 -9.39
C LYS A 46 13.33 4.89 -9.51
N GLU A 47 12.06 4.54 -9.59
CA GLU A 47 11.62 3.16 -9.77
C GLU A 47 10.66 3.09 -10.94
N LEU A 48 11.07 2.44 -12.03
CA LEU A 48 10.22 2.16 -13.18
C LEU A 48 9.28 1.00 -12.83
N PHE A 49 8.01 1.14 -13.17
CA PHE A 49 6.97 0.14 -13.00
C PHE A 49 6.43 -0.28 -14.37
N PHE A 50 6.33 -1.59 -14.58
CA PHE A 50 5.62 -2.19 -15.70
C PHE A 50 4.64 -3.26 -15.19
N GLU A 51 3.45 -3.27 -15.78
CA GLU A 51 2.49 -4.37 -15.80
C GLU A 51 1.70 -4.26 -17.13
N PRO A 52 1.16 -5.34 -17.72
CA PRO A 52 0.33 -5.19 -18.93
C PRO A 52 -0.75 -4.11 -18.77
N GLY A 53 -0.80 -3.16 -19.70
CA GLY A 53 -1.66 -1.98 -19.65
C GLY A 53 -1.08 -0.74 -18.96
N LYS A 54 0.06 -0.86 -18.25
CA LYS A 54 0.55 0.15 -17.29
C LYS A 54 2.07 0.32 -17.34
N PHE A 55 2.53 1.56 -17.48
CA PHE A 55 3.96 1.89 -17.50
C PHE A 55 4.21 3.29 -16.96
N PHE A 56 4.84 3.39 -15.77
CA PHE A 56 5.05 4.67 -15.09
C PHE A 56 6.22 4.60 -14.10
N LEU A 57 6.71 5.75 -13.63
CA LEU A 57 7.62 5.86 -12.49
C LEU A 57 6.83 5.85 -11.19
N THR A 58 7.26 5.04 -10.22
CA THR A 58 6.54 4.88 -8.96
C THR A 58 7.27 5.37 -7.72
N GLU A 59 6.50 6.04 -6.88
CA GLU A 59 6.84 6.44 -5.53
C GLU A 59 6.23 5.51 -4.48
N TYR A 60 5.39 4.54 -4.87
CA TYR A 60 4.84 3.57 -3.93
C TYR A 60 5.77 2.37 -3.73
N LYS A 61 6.08 2.07 -2.47
CA LYS A 61 6.77 0.85 -2.07
C LYS A 61 5.80 -0.32 -2.17
N ARG A 62 6.14 -1.30 -3.01
CA ARG A 62 5.37 -2.54 -3.20
C ARG A 62 6.14 -3.74 -2.69
N THR A 63 5.41 -4.76 -2.28
CA THR A 63 6.01 -6.02 -1.88
C THR A 63 6.49 -6.82 -3.08
N SER A 64 7.52 -7.64 -2.86
CA SER A 64 8.04 -8.60 -3.81
C SER A 64 8.12 -9.97 -3.14
N PRO A 65 8.03 -11.06 -3.90
CA PRO A 65 8.34 -12.39 -3.42
C PRO A 65 9.73 -12.43 -2.78
N GLU A 66 9.88 -13.21 -1.72
CA GLU A 66 11.16 -13.41 -1.03
C GLU A 66 12.18 -14.09 -1.95
N HIS A 67 11.71 -15.07 -2.74
CA HIS A 67 12.49 -15.73 -3.78
C HIS A 67 12.11 -15.15 -5.16
N PRO A 68 13.02 -14.43 -5.84
CA PRO A 68 12.76 -13.88 -7.16
C PRO A 68 12.55 -14.98 -8.21
N PRO A 69 11.57 -14.86 -9.12
CA PRO A 69 11.39 -15.79 -10.23
C PRO A 69 12.59 -15.86 -11.18
N SER A 70 12.65 -16.91 -12.00
CA SER A 70 13.76 -17.16 -12.94
C SER A 70 13.99 -16.01 -13.93
N PHE A 71 12.92 -15.46 -14.50
CA PHE A 71 13.02 -14.32 -15.43
C PHE A 71 13.60 -13.07 -14.75
N CYS A 72 13.15 -12.73 -13.53
CA CYS A 72 13.76 -11.68 -12.71
C CYS A 72 15.25 -11.91 -12.50
N MET A 73 15.64 -13.15 -12.18
CA MET A 73 17.06 -13.47 -11.97
C MET A 73 17.89 -13.33 -13.25
N LEU A 74 17.31 -13.68 -14.40
CA LEU A 74 17.92 -13.46 -15.71
C LEU A 74 18.10 -11.96 -16.00
N LEU A 75 17.07 -11.14 -15.78
CA LEU A 75 17.20 -9.68 -15.92
C LEU A 75 18.28 -9.12 -14.97
N ARG A 76 18.34 -9.60 -13.72
CA ARG A 76 19.38 -9.17 -12.76
C ARG A 76 20.78 -9.51 -13.26
N LYS A 77 21.00 -10.74 -13.74
CA LYS A 77 22.28 -11.17 -14.32
C LYS A 77 22.72 -10.28 -15.48
N HIS A 78 21.78 -9.85 -16.33
CA HIS A 78 22.09 -9.11 -17.54
C HIS A 78 22.04 -7.59 -17.39
N LEU A 79 21.32 -7.02 -16.44
CA LEU A 79 21.05 -5.58 -16.39
C LEU A 79 21.50 -4.89 -15.09
N MET A 80 21.62 -5.60 -13.96
CA MET A 80 22.03 -4.96 -12.70
C MET A 80 23.44 -4.38 -12.81
N GLY A 81 23.63 -3.18 -12.26
CA GLY A 81 24.88 -2.44 -12.29
C GLY A 81 25.14 -1.70 -13.59
N LYS A 82 24.37 -1.96 -14.65
CA LYS A 82 24.54 -1.30 -15.96
C LYS A 82 23.85 0.06 -15.99
N ARG A 83 24.36 0.92 -16.87
CA ARG A 83 23.75 2.22 -17.14
C ARG A 83 22.73 2.12 -18.27
N ILE A 84 21.63 2.84 -18.11
CA ILE A 84 20.63 3.06 -19.16
C ILE A 84 21.21 4.08 -20.12
N LEU A 85 21.28 3.75 -21.40
CA LEU A 85 21.72 4.66 -22.45
C LEU A 85 20.59 5.58 -22.85
N TRP A 86 19.43 4.99 -23.16
CA TRP A 86 18.22 5.72 -23.50
C TRP A 86 16.97 4.90 -23.20
N ILE A 87 15.83 5.58 -23.10
CA ILE A 87 14.50 4.96 -23.01
C ILE A 87 13.57 5.69 -23.98
N ARG A 88 12.89 4.96 -24.87
CA ARG A 88 12.03 5.58 -25.89
C ARG A 88 10.81 4.74 -26.22
N GLN A 89 9.73 5.42 -26.60
CA GLN A 89 8.60 4.79 -27.26
C GLN A 89 8.97 4.45 -28.70
N LYS A 90 8.58 3.27 -29.18
CA LYS A 90 8.72 2.90 -30.58
C LYS A 90 7.56 3.51 -31.40
N GLY A 91 7.89 4.48 -32.25
CA GLY A 91 6.89 5.16 -33.09
C GLY A 91 5.76 5.76 -32.25
N PHE A 92 4.51 5.49 -32.65
CA PHE A 92 3.32 5.79 -31.83
C PHE A 92 2.63 4.51 -31.35
N GLU A 93 3.43 3.48 -31.04
CA GLU A 93 2.94 2.21 -30.52
C GLU A 93 2.97 2.16 -29.00
N ARG A 94 2.25 1.19 -28.42
CA ARG A 94 2.30 0.87 -26.99
C ARG A 94 3.48 -0.05 -26.67
N ILE A 95 4.66 0.30 -27.18
CA ILE A 95 5.92 -0.42 -27.01
C ILE A 95 7.01 0.57 -26.57
N VAL A 96 7.73 0.21 -25.50
CA VAL A 96 8.90 0.96 -25.01
C VAL A 96 10.14 0.11 -25.10
N GLU A 97 11.20 0.72 -25.58
CA GLU A 97 12.55 0.17 -25.60
C GLU A 97 13.41 0.87 -24.54
N LEU A 98 14.15 0.09 -23.76
CA LEU A 98 15.17 0.58 -22.84
C LEU A 98 16.49 -0.08 -23.22
N GLU A 99 17.44 0.72 -23.72
CA GLU A 99 18.78 0.24 -24.07
C GLU A 99 19.75 0.46 -22.92
N THR A 100 20.55 -0.56 -22.64
CA THR A 100 21.73 -0.50 -21.77
C THR A 100 23.00 -0.71 -22.59
N GLN A 101 24.17 -0.74 -21.95
CA GLN A 101 25.46 -0.88 -22.63
C GLN A 101 25.53 -2.04 -23.65
N ASP A 102 24.83 -3.15 -23.41
CA ASP A 102 24.95 -4.38 -24.19
C ASP A 102 23.62 -5.14 -24.42
N LYS A 103 22.50 -4.62 -23.92
CA LYS A 103 21.18 -5.28 -23.98
C LYS A 103 20.06 -4.29 -24.23
N ILE A 104 19.01 -4.75 -24.88
CA ILE A 104 17.76 -4.02 -25.08
C ILE A 104 16.67 -4.74 -24.28
N LEU A 105 15.91 -3.99 -23.50
CA LEU A 105 14.72 -4.48 -22.81
C LEU A 105 13.48 -3.85 -23.45
N ILE A 106 12.58 -4.69 -23.96
CA ILE A 106 11.37 -4.28 -24.66
C ILE A 106 10.17 -4.51 -23.75
N PHE A 107 9.31 -3.51 -23.63
CA PHE A 107 8.06 -3.56 -22.88
C PHE A 107 6.88 -3.41 -23.85
N GLU A 108 6.04 -4.41 -23.91
CA GLU A 108 4.77 -4.38 -24.65
C GLU A 108 3.63 -4.10 -23.67
N ILE A 109 2.95 -2.96 -23.82
CA ILE A 109 2.10 -2.37 -22.75
C ILE A 109 0.60 -2.57 -23.01
N PHE A 110 0.20 -3.34 -24.01
CA PHE A 110 -1.21 -3.70 -24.24
C PHE A 110 -1.68 -4.85 -23.31
N SER A 111 -2.96 -5.26 -23.38
CA SER A 111 -3.58 -6.21 -22.43
C SER A 111 -2.88 -7.58 -22.30
N ARG A 112 -2.36 -8.13 -23.41
CA ARG A 112 -1.53 -9.36 -23.44
C ARG A 112 -0.04 -9.10 -23.25
N GLY A 113 0.33 -7.89 -22.85
CA GLY A 113 1.68 -7.34 -22.82
C GLY A 113 2.76 -8.24 -22.24
N ASN A 114 4.00 -7.92 -22.55
CA ASN A 114 5.16 -8.78 -22.33
C ASN A 114 6.41 -7.95 -22.03
N VAL A 115 7.42 -8.59 -21.45
CA VAL A 115 8.75 -8.00 -21.26
C VAL A 115 9.76 -8.92 -21.93
N ILE A 116 10.55 -8.39 -22.86
CA ILE A 116 11.47 -9.19 -23.66
C ILE A 116 12.88 -8.64 -23.50
N LEU A 117 13.80 -9.49 -23.02
CA LEU A 117 15.22 -9.16 -23.01
C LEU A 117 15.84 -9.62 -24.33
N CYS A 118 16.53 -8.70 -25.01
CA CYS A 118 17.19 -8.92 -26.28
C CYS A 118 18.68 -8.54 -26.23
N GLU A 119 19.44 -9.12 -27.14
CA GLU A 119 20.71 -8.62 -27.64
C GLU A 119 20.51 -7.32 -28.44
N LYS A 120 21.60 -6.61 -28.76
CA LYS A 120 21.54 -5.33 -29.50
C LYS A 120 21.03 -5.46 -30.93
N ASP A 121 21.17 -6.63 -31.52
CA ASP A 121 20.65 -6.99 -32.85
C ASP A 121 19.18 -7.45 -32.81
N TYR A 122 18.50 -7.24 -31.67
CA TYR A 122 17.14 -7.71 -31.39
C TYR A 122 16.98 -9.24 -31.28
N THR A 123 18.06 -10.01 -31.19
CA THR A 123 17.96 -11.44 -30.87
C THR A 123 17.43 -11.63 -29.44
N ILE A 124 16.29 -12.31 -29.30
CA ILE A 124 15.63 -12.54 -28.01
C ILE A 124 16.49 -13.46 -27.16
N ILE A 125 16.88 -13.01 -25.97
CA ILE A 125 17.51 -13.85 -24.95
C ILE A 125 16.42 -14.66 -24.25
N MET A 126 15.41 -13.96 -23.73
CA MET A 126 14.27 -14.56 -23.05
C MET A 126 13.11 -13.56 -23.00
N PRO A 127 11.88 -13.96 -23.34
CA PRO A 127 10.67 -13.21 -22.98
C PRO A 127 10.15 -13.65 -21.60
N LEU A 128 9.42 -12.76 -20.93
CA LEU A 128 8.70 -13.09 -19.70
C LEU A 128 7.69 -14.22 -19.96
N GLU A 129 7.00 -14.16 -21.10
CA GLU A 129 6.14 -15.22 -21.61
C GLU A 129 6.40 -15.49 -23.09
N VAL A 130 6.44 -16.78 -23.44
CA VAL A 130 6.43 -17.20 -24.85
C VAL A 130 5.06 -16.89 -25.44
N GLN A 131 5.04 -16.24 -26.60
CA GLN A 131 3.80 -15.85 -27.28
C GLN A 131 3.89 -16.11 -28.78
N LEU A 132 2.84 -16.71 -29.33
CA LEU A 132 2.66 -16.92 -30.78
C LEU A 132 1.51 -16.04 -31.25
N TRP A 133 1.80 -15.12 -32.16
CA TRP A 133 0.85 -14.25 -32.82
C TRP A 133 0.68 -14.67 -34.28
N LYS A 134 -0.37 -14.19 -34.92
CA LYS A 134 -0.62 -14.45 -36.35
C LYS A 134 0.57 -14.00 -37.22
N ASP A 135 1.15 -12.85 -36.90
CA ASP A 135 2.15 -12.18 -37.75
C ASP A 135 3.57 -12.26 -37.16
N ARG A 136 3.75 -12.78 -35.93
CA ARG A 136 5.05 -12.85 -35.25
C ARG A 136 5.11 -13.89 -34.14
N GLU A 137 6.32 -14.35 -33.82
CA GLU A 137 6.59 -15.29 -32.73
C GLU A 137 7.58 -14.66 -31.75
N ILE A 138 7.27 -14.74 -30.45
CA ILE A 138 8.12 -14.27 -29.37
C ILE A 138 8.69 -15.50 -28.66
N LEU A 139 9.86 -15.95 -29.11
CA LEU A 139 10.54 -17.16 -28.67
C LEU A 139 12.03 -16.87 -28.36
N PRO A 140 12.63 -17.54 -27.37
CA PRO A 140 14.07 -17.46 -27.13
C PRO A 140 14.88 -17.77 -28.39
N ARG A 141 15.99 -17.03 -28.58
CA ARG A 141 16.95 -17.15 -29.69
C ARG A 141 16.42 -16.78 -31.07
N LYS A 142 15.19 -16.28 -31.20
CA LYS A 142 14.66 -15.69 -32.43
C LYS A 142 14.90 -14.18 -32.44
N VAL A 143 14.98 -13.57 -33.61
CA VAL A 143 15.00 -12.11 -33.73
C VAL A 143 13.62 -11.56 -33.42
N TYR A 144 13.55 -10.60 -32.50
CA TYR A 144 12.30 -9.93 -32.13
C TYR A 144 11.72 -9.17 -33.33
N LYS A 145 10.43 -9.37 -33.58
CA LYS A 145 9.68 -8.66 -34.62
C LYS A 145 8.66 -7.73 -33.97
N PHE A 146 8.76 -6.45 -34.32
CA PHE A 146 7.73 -5.46 -34.00
C PHE A 146 6.39 -5.85 -34.64
N PRO A 147 5.25 -5.43 -34.06
CA PRO A 147 3.97 -5.58 -34.75
C PRO A 147 3.96 -4.68 -36.01
N PRO A 148 2.96 -4.85 -36.90
CA PRO A 148 2.80 -3.97 -38.06
C PRO A 148 2.68 -2.51 -37.61
N GLU A 149 3.48 -1.64 -38.22
CA GLU A 149 3.58 -0.23 -37.83
C GLU A 149 2.23 0.48 -38.03
N ILE A 150 1.84 1.26 -37.03
CA ILE A 150 0.61 2.06 -37.04
C ILE A 150 0.96 3.50 -37.41
N ILE A 151 0.03 4.19 -38.09
CA ILE A 151 0.15 5.60 -38.45
C ILE A 151 0.38 6.44 -37.20
N ASN A 152 1.45 7.24 -37.20
CA ASN A 152 1.70 8.21 -36.16
C ASN A 152 0.88 9.48 -36.44
N PRO A 153 -0.09 9.85 -35.57
CA PRO A 153 -0.96 11.00 -35.79
C PRO A 153 -0.20 12.34 -35.86
N PHE A 154 1.03 12.39 -35.36
CA PHE A 154 1.80 13.63 -35.23
C PHE A 154 2.80 13.88 -36.35
N THR A 155 2.94 12.92 -37.28
CA THR A 155 3.73 13.02 -38.50
C THR A 155 2.87 12.85 -39.75
N LEU A 156 1.55 12.77 -39.58
CA LEU A 156 0.59 12.58 -40.65
C LEU A 156 0.31 13.91 -41.34
N GLU A 157 0.30 13.93 -42.67
CA GLU A 157 -0.05 15.13 -43.45
C GLU A 157 -1.57 15.22 -43.69
N LEU A 158 -2.07 16.42 -43.96
CA LEU A 158 -3.52 16.69 -44.11
C LEU A 158 -4.15 15.81 -45.19
N GLU A 159 -3.50 15.67 -46.35
CA GLU A 159 -4.04 14.87 -47.45
C GLU A 159 -4.03 13.37 -47.15
N GLU A 160 -3.05 12.89 -46.40
CA GLU A 160 -3.01 11.50 -45.93
C GLU A 160 -4.14 11.24 -44.92
N PHE A 161 -4.39 12.19 -44.03
CA PHE A 161 -5.49 12.16 -43.07
C PHE A 161 -6.86 12.15 -43.76
N LYS A 162 -7.08 13.05 -44.73
CA LYS A 162 -8.30 13.08 -45.56
C LYS A 162 -8.51 11.76 -46.31
N ASN A 163 -7.42 11.16 -46.81
CA ASN A 163 -7.48 9.86 -47.49
C ASN A 163 -7.78 8.69 -46.56
N MET A 164 -7.33 8.75 -45.31
CA MET A 164 -7.61 7.75 -44.27
C MET A 164 -9.08 7.78 -43.83
N ILE A 165 -9.69 8.97 -43.74
CA ILE A 165 -11.08 9.16 -43.29
C ILE A 165 -12.05 8.87 -44.43
N LYS A 166 -12.28 7.58 -44.68
CA LYS A 166 -13.23 7.10 -45.70
C LYS A 166 -14.10 5.95 -45.17
N GLY A 167 -15.26 5.79 -45.79
CA GLY A 167 -16.17 4.65 -45.53
C GLY A 167 -17.15 4.86 -44.39
N GLN A 168 -17.76 3.76 -43.93
CA GLN A 168 -18.93 3.75 -43.05
C GLN A 168 -18.59 3.72 -41.55
N LYS A 169 -17.31 3.72 -41.17
CA LYS A 169 -16.91 3.71 -39.75
C LYS A 169 -17.25 5.06 -39.10
N LYS A 170 -17.62 5.03 -37.81
CA LYS A 170 -17.77 6.22 -36.98
C LYS A 170 -16.42 6.90 -36.81
N ILE A 171 -16.37 8.23 -36.89
CA ILE A 171 -15.12 8.99 -36.87
C ILE A 171 -14.29 8.72 -35.60
N ALA A 172 -14.91 8.77 -34.41
CA ALA A 172 -14.18 8.51 -33.17
C ALA A 172 -13.62 7.07 -33.09
N SER A 173 -14.34 6.08 -33.60
CA SER A 173 -13.84 4.69 -33.65
C SER A 173 -12.66 4.54 -34.62
N LEU A 174 -12.69 5.24 -35.76
CA LEU A 174 -11.58 5.25 -36.71
C LEU A 174 -10.35 5.91 -36.09
N LEU A 175 -10.48 7.10 -35.51
CA LEU A 175 -9.39 7.81 -34.83
C LEU A 175 -8.80 6.98 -33.67
N ALA A 176 -9.65 6.35 -32.86
CA ALA A 176 -9.21 5.54 -31.73
C ALA A 176 -8.37 4.33 -32.16
N THR A 177 -8.68 3.73 -33.32
CA THR A 177 -8.05 2.48 -33.78
C THR A 177 -6.92 2.70 -34.77
N GLN A 178 -7.14 3.50 -35.82
CA GLN A 178 -6.14 3.73 -36.87
C GLN A 178 -4.99 4.63 -36.44
N LEU A 179 -5.25 5.57 -35.51
CA LEU A 179 -4.22 6.48 -34.98
C LEU A 179 -3.75 6.10 -33.57
N SER A 180 -4.21 4.96 -33.03
CA SER A 180 -3.85 4.47 -31.69
C SER A 180 -4.12 5.48 -30.55
N LEU A 181 -5.03 6.42 -30.76
CA LEU A 181 -5.40 7.44 -29.78
C LEU A 181 -6.21 6.85 -28.62
N GLY A 182 -6.92 5.74 -28.82
CA GLY A 182 -7.91 5.27 -27.88
C GLY A 182 -9.16 6.16 -27.82
N GLY A 183 -10.19 5.70 -27.11
CA GLY A 183 -11.53 6.32 -27.17
C GLY A 183 -11.58 7.75 -26.65
N ILE A 184 -10.86 8.04 -25.56
CA ILE A 184 -10.89 9.35 -24.89
C ILE A 184 -10.29 10.45 -25.75
N TYR A 185 -9.10 10.23 -26.31
CA TYR A 185 -8.47 11.23 -27.16
C TYR A 185 -9.14 11.34 -28.52
N ALA A 186 -9.70 10.24 -29.05
CA ALA A 186 -10.53 10.31 -30.25
C ALA A 186 -11.79 11.17 -30.04
N GLU A 187 -12.43 11.03 -28.87
CA GLU A 187 -13.58 11.86 -28.49
C GLU A 187 -13.18 13.32 -28.26
N GLU A 188 -12.04 13.57 -27.63
CA GLU A 188 -11.50 14.92 -27.47
C GLU A 188 -11.27 15.62 -28.82
N VAL A 189 -10.69 14.92 -29.81
CA VAL A 189 -10.50 15.47 -31.16
C VAL A 189 -11.85 15.87 -31.77
N CYS A 190 -12.87 15.02 -31.64
CA CYS A 190 -14.22 15.30 -32.14
C CYS A 190 -14.82 16.54 -31.43
N ILE A 191 -14.69 16.63 -30.11
CA ILE A 191 -15.19 17.77 -29.31
C ILE A 191 -14.48 19.07 -29.72
N ARG A 192 -13.15 19.05 -29.88
CA ARG A 192 -12.38 20.22 -30.31
C ARG A 192 -12.77 20.69 -31.71
N ALA A 193 -13.03 19.75 -32.62
CA ALA A 193 -13.44 20.03 -33.99
C ALA A 193 -14.93 20.42 -34.13
N GLY A 194 -15.74 20.24 -33.08
CA GLY A 194 -17.19 20.43 -33.14
C GLY A 194 -17.91 19.38 -33.99
N VAL A 195 -17.33 18.18 -34.12
CA VAL A 195 -17.87 17.07 -34.92
C VAL A 195 -18.48 16.01 -34.01
N GLU A 196 -19.66 15.51 -34.33
CA GLU A 196 -20.29 14.45 -33.53
C GLU A 196 -19.47 13.13 -33.64
N LYS A 197 -19.07 12.57 -32.49
CA LYS A 197 -18.23 11.35 -32.43
C LYS A 197 -18.82 10.14 -33.16
N SER A 198 -20.14 10.11 -33.33
CA SER A 198 -20.88 9.00 -33.94
C SER A 198 -21.06 9.14 -35.45
N LYS A 199 -20.76 10.33 -36.02
CA LYS A 199 -20.87 10.62 -37.44
C LYS A 199 -20.00 9.69 -38.28
N LYS A 200 -20.50 9.26 -39.43
CA LYS A 200 -19.74 8.36 -40.31
C LYS A 200 -18.72 9.13 -41.12
N CYS A 201 -17.59 8.50 -41.42
CA CYS A 201 -16.52 9.12 -42.19
C CYS A 201 -16.98 9.55 -43.60
N SER A 202 -17.93 8.83 -44.20
CA SER A 202 -18.54 9.17 -45.49
C SER A 202 -19.44 10.40 -45.48
N GLU A 203 -19.87 10.85 -44.30
CA GLU A 203 -20.79 11.98 -44.12
C GLU A 203 -20.06 13.27 -43.72
N LEU A 204 -18.73 13.23 -43.60
CA LEU A 204 -17.91 14.37 -43.21
C LEU A 204 -17.68 15.31 -44.39
N SER A 205 -17.92 16.60 -44.19
CA SER A 205 -17.54 17.65 -45.14
C SER A 205 -16.03 17.85 -45.16
N GLU A 206 -15.50 18.48 -46.21
CA GLU A 206 -14.07 18.81 -46.28
C GLU A 206 -13.63 19.75 -45.15
N GLU A 207 -14.47 20.72 -44.79
CA GLU A 207 -14.24 21.62 -43.66
C GLU A 207 -14.18 20.87 -42.31
N GLU A 208 -15.06 19.88 -42.09
CA GLU A 208 -15.01 19.05 -40.89
C GLU A 208 -13.73 18.22 -40.81
N LYS A 209 -13.24 17.69 -41.94
CA LYS A 209 -11.98 16.95 -41.99
C LYS A 209 -10.78 17.86 -41.65
N GLU A 210 -10.78 19.09 -42.14
CA GLU A 210 -9.74 20.08 -41.80
C GLU A 210 -9.75 20.43 -40.31
N LYS A 211 -10.93 20.72 -39.75
CA LYS A 211 -11.10 20.96 -38.30
C LYS A 211 -10.67 19.78 -37.45
N LEU A 212 -10.96 18.55 -37.86
CA LEU A 212 -10.51 17.33 -37.18
C LEU A 212 -8.98 17.20 -37.20
N PHE A 213 -8.34 17.54 -38.31
CA PHE A 213 -6.88 17.50 -38.44
C PHE A 213 -6.19 18.59 -37.59
N GLU A 214 -6.74 19.80 -37.56
CA GLU A 214 -6.28 20.87 -36.67
C GLU A 214 -6.43 20.47 -35.20
N ALA A 215 -7.59 19.93 -34.83
CA ALA A 215 -7.87 19.41 -33.50
C ALA A 215 -6.88 18.29 -33.10
N LEU A 216 -6.57 17.36 -34.01
CA LEU A 216 -5.57 16.31 -33.79
C LEU A 216 -4.18 16.89 -33.50
N ASN A 217 -3.74 17.86 -34.31
CA ASN A 217 -2.43 18.49 -34.14
C ASN A 217 -2.34 19.32 -32.85
N SER A 218 -3.47 19.86 -32.38
CA SER A 218 -3.54 20.62 -31.13
C SER A 218 -3.33 19.77 -29.87
N LEU A 219 -3.36 18.43 -29.95
CA LEU A 219 -3.12 17.55 -28.79
C LEU A 219 -1.65 17.52 -28.32
N LYS A 220 -0.76 18.26 -28.97
CA LYS A 220 0.64 18.47 -28.56
C LYS A 220 0.71 19.61 -27.52
N GLU A 221 0.28 19.35 -26.30
CA GLU A 221 0.26 20.35 -25.22
C GLU A 221 1.34 20.13 -24.18
N ASN A 222 1.61 21.17 -23.39
CA ASN A 222 2.45 21.05 -22.20
C ASN A 222 1.75 20.20 -21.14
N VAL A 223 2.54 19.47 -20.35
CA VAL A 223 2.01 18.63 -19.29
C VAL A 223 1.28 19.49 -18.25
N LYS A 224 0.02 19.13 -18.00
CA LYS A 224 -0.81 19.61 -16.90
C LYS A 224 -1.64 18.42 -16.42
N ALA A 225 -0.95 17.48 -15.77
CA ALA A 225 -1.49 16.17 -15.45
C ALA A 225 -2.59 16.24 -14.36
N TYR A 226 -3.64 15.45 -14.53
CA TYR A 226 -4.69 15.30 -13.53
C TYR A 226 -5.38 13.93 -13.55
N ILE A 227 -6.08 13.63 -12.46
CA ILE A 227 -7.04 12.53 -12.34
C ILE A 227 -8.46 13.12 -12.25
N VAL A 228 -9.39 12.51 -12.96
CA VAL A 228 -10.83 12.79 -12.89
C VAL A 228 -11.47 11.92 -11.83
N PHE A 229 -12.32 12.52 -11.00
CA PHE A 229 -13.09 11.84 -9.95
C PHE A 229 -14.57 11.84 -10.27
N GLU A 230 -15.23 10.74 -9.92
CA GLU A 230 -16.69 10.59 -9.94
C GLU A 230 -17.09 9.83 -8.67
N ASN A 231 -18.00 10.38 -7.87
CA ASN A 231 -18.40 9.81 -6.58
C ASN A 231 -17.21 9.51 -5.63
N ASN A 232 -16.23 10.42 -5.57
CA ASN A 232 -14.97 10.26 -4.81
C ASN A 232 -14.08 9.09 -5.27
N GLU A 233 -14.33 8.49 -6.43
CA GLU A 233 -13.46 7.45 -7.01
C GLU A 233 -12.75 7.96 -8.27
N PRO A 234 -11.45 7.63 -8.45
CA PRO A 234 -10.74 7.88 -9.69
C PRO A 234 -11.45 7.18 -10.87
N LYS A 235 -11.87 7.96 -11.85
CA LYS A 235 -12.50 7.48 -13.08
C LYS A 235 -11.51 7.44 -14.22
N ASP A 236 -10.78 8.53 -14.40
CA ASP A 236 -9.92 8.73 -15.57
C ASP A 236 -8.67 9.57 -15.25
N PHE A 237 -7.75 9.70 -16.21
CA PHE A 237 -6.55 10.54 -16.12
C PHE A 237 -6.21 11.17 -17.48
N ALA A 238 -5.49 12.28 -17.46
CA ALA A 238 -4.94 12.88 -18.68
C ALA A 238 -3.61 13.62 -18.40
N PRO A 239 -2.68 13.66 -19.38
CA PRO A 239 -1.43 14.40 -19.27
C PRO A 239 -1.61 15.91 -19.46
N PHE A 240 -2.72 16.36 -20.04
CA PHE A 240 -3.05 17.77 -20.28
C PHE A 240 -4.57 17.99 -20.28
N GLU A 241 -5.03 19.24 -20.32
CA GLU A 241 -6.44 19.62 -20.24
C GLU A 241 -7.25 19.10 -21.43
N LEU A 242 -8.33 18.39 -21.12
CA LEU A 242 -9.27 17.90 -22.11
C LEU A 242 -10.59 18.64 -21.94
N LYS A 243 -11.17 19.11 -23.04
CA LYS A 243 -12.54 19.67 -23.05
C LYS A 243 -13.55 18.62 -22.60
N LEU A 244 -13.30 17.33 -22.90
CA LEU A 244 -14.08 16.20 -22.41
C LEU A 244 -14.29 16.22 -20.88
N HIS A 245 -13.31 16.72 -20.12
CA HIS A 245 -13.31 16.71 -18.67
C HIS A 245 -13.61 18.08 -18.05
N GLU A 246 -13.98 19.09 -18.84
CA GLU A 246 -14.10 20.49 -18.39
C GLU A 246 -14.96 20.65 -17.13
N ASN A 247 -16.08 19.94 -17.05
CA ASN A 247 -17.03 19.99 -15.94
C ASN A 247 -16.85 18.86 -14.89
N SER A 248 -15.75 18.12 -14.95
CA SER A 248 -15.48 17.02 -14.02
C SER A 248 -14.69 17.49 -12.80
N GLU A 249 -14.83 16.78 -11.67
CA GLU A 249 -13.96 16.98 -10.51
C GLU A 249 -12.54 16.47 -10.85
N LYS A 250 -11.53 17.33 -10.65
CA LYS A 250 -10.13 17.05 -11.03
C LYS A 250 -9.19 17.24 -9.86
N LYS A 251 -8.18 16.38 -9.77
CA LYS A 251 -6.99 16.57 -8.92
C LYS A 251 -5.75 16.66 -9.79
N TYR A 252 -5.00 17.75 -9.69
CA TYR A 252 -3.78 17.99 -10.45
C TYR A 252 -2.55 17.37 -9.78
N PHE A 253 -1.51 17.11 -10.58
CA PHE A 253 -0.24 16.53 -10.15
C PHE A 253 0.94 17.22 -10.84
N GLU A 254 2.10 17.22 -10.17
CA GLU A 254 3.34 17.82 -10.69
C GLU A 254 3.85 17.14 -11.97
N SER A 255 3.60 15.84 -12.12
CA SER A 255 3.99 15.06 -13.29
C SER A 255 2.92 14.06 -13.68
N PHE A 256 2.91 13.65 -14.95
CA PHE A 256 2.00 12.63 -15.43
C PHE A 256 2.28 11.26 -14.81
N ASN A 257 3.55 10.93 -14.57
CA ASN A 257 3.91 9.71 -13.83
C ASN A 257 3.32 9.70 -12.41
N ASN A 258 3.26 10.83 -11.70
CA ASN A 258 2.61 10.90 -10.38
C ASN A 258 1.10 10.64 -10.47
N ALA A 259 0.42 11.20 -11.48
CA ALA A 259 -1.00 10.95 -11.72
C ALA A 259 -1.27 9.46 -12.03
N LEU A 260 -0.45 8.85 -12.90
CA LEU A 260 -0.55 7.42 -13.23
C LEU A 260 -0.33 6.53 -12.01
N ASP A 261 0.71 6.82 -11.21
CA ASP A 261 1.03 6.03 -10.02
C ASP A 261 -0.09 6.10 -8.98
N GLU A 262 -0.66 7.29 -8.72
CA GLU A 262 -1.79 7.46 -7.80
C GLU A 262 -3.04 6.73 -8.31
N TYR A 263 -3.39 6.90 -9.59
CA TYR A 263 -4.55 6.26 -10.22
C TYR A 263 -4.47 4.73 -10.15
N TYR A 264 -3.36 4.15 -10.63
CA TYR A 264 -3.22 2.69 -10.68
C TYR A 264 -3.05 2.08 -9.30
N THR A 265 -2.40 2.78 -8.37
CA THR A 265 -2.25 2.31 -6.99
C THR A 265 -3.59 2.27 -6.25
N TYR A 266 -4.48 3.24 -6.48
CA TYR A 266 -5.84 3.20 -5.93
C TYR A 266 -6.56 1.89 -6.31
N PHE A 267 -6.54 1.54 -7.60
CA PHE A 267 -7.17 0.31 -8.08
C PHE A 267 -6.47 -0.96 -7.61
N GLU A 268 -5.14 -0.96 -7.49
CA GLU A 268 -4.38 -2.07 -6.89
C GLU A 268 -4.84 -2.30 -5.44
N ILE A 269 -4.96 -1.24 -4.64
CA ILE A 269 -5.43 -1.30 -3.25
C ILE A 269 -6.87 -1.79 -3.17
N LYS A 270 -7.78 -1.22 -3.98
CA LYS A 270 -9.20 -1.59 -4.02
C LYS A 270 -9.37 -3.07 -4.40
N GLN A 271 -8.63 -3.54 -5.40
CA GLN A 271 -8.66 -4.94 -5.82
C GLN A 271 -8.09 -5.89 -4.75
N ALA A 272 -6.98 -5.50 -4.10
CA ALA A 272 -6.39 -6.29 -3.02
C ALA A 272 -7.35 -6.46 -1.83
N LYS A 273 -8.03 -5.37 -1.42
CA LYS A 273 -9.06 -5.40 -0.37
C LYS A 273 -10.22 -6.32 -0.75
N SER A 274 -10.81 -6.13 -1.94
CA SER A 274 -11.93 -6.94 -2.43
C SER A 274 -11.58 -8.43 -2.55
N LYS A 275 -10.38 -8.77 -3.04
CA LYS A 275 -9.92 -10.16 -3.13
C LYS A 275 -9.76 -10.79 -1.74
N SER A 276 -9.19 -10.05 -0.78
CA SER A 276 -9.05 -10.49 0.60
C SER A 276 -10.41 -10.71 1.29
N GLU A 277 -11.38 -9.82 1.05
CA GLU A 277 -12.74 -9.95 1.56
C GLU A 277 -13.44 -11.18 1.00
N LYS A 278 -13.35 -11.40 -0.32
CA LYS A 278 -13.95 -12.55 -1.00
C LYS A 278 -13.38 -13.88 -0.51
N GLN A 279 -12.05 -14.03 -0.49
CA GLN A 279 -11.39 -15.25 -0.02
C GLN A 279 -11.82 -15.60 1.41
N ALA A 280 -11.92 -14.58 2.26
CA ALA A 280 -12.26 -14.82 3.65
C ALA A 280 -13.77 -15.04 3.88
N SER A 281 -14.63 -14.50 3.01
CA SER A 281 -16.06 -14.86 2.99
C SER A 281 -16.24 -16.33 2.60
N GLU A 282 -15.52 -16.80 1.58
CA GLU A 282 -15.55 -18.19 1.12
C GLU A 282 -15.05 -19.16 2.21
N GLU A 283 -13.99 -18.80 2.93
CA GLU A 283 -13.48 -19.61 4.05
C GLU A 283 -14.45 -19.64 5.24
N GLU A 284 -15.05 -18.50 5.61
CA GLU A 284 -16.08 -18.44 6.66
C GLU A 284 -17.30 -19.30 6.30
N GLU A 285 -17.73 -19.28 5.05
CA GLU A 285 -18.84 -20.11 4.57
C GLU A 285 -18.52 -21.61 4.65
N LYS A 286 -17.31 -22.01 4.25
CA LYS A 286 -16.84 -23.40 4.40
C LYS A 286 -16.88 -23.87 5.86
N LEU A 287 -16.39 -23.06 6.79
CA LEU A 287 -16.41 -23.39 8.22
C LEU A 287 -17.83 -23.46 8.79
N LYS A 288 -18.74 -22.56 8.36
CA LYS A 288 -20.16 -22.61 8.74
C LYS A 288 -20.84 -23.89 8.28
N ARG A 289 -20.56 -24.35 7.05
CA ARG A 289 -21.08 -25.64 6.54
C ARG A 289 -20.61 -26.83 7.38
N ILE A 290 -19.36 -26.81 7.85
CA ILE A 290 -18.83 -27.86 8.75
C ILE A 290 -19.57 -27.84 10.10
N ILE A 291 -19.80 -26.66 10.69
CA ILE A 291 -20.56 -26.52 11.94
C ILE A 291 -21.97 -27.09 11.79
N GLU A 292 -22.66 -26.75 10.70
CA GLU A 292 -24.04 -27.19 10.50
C GLU A 292 -24.14 -28.72 10.41
N ARG A 293 -23.20 -29.35 9.69
CA ARG A 293 -23.09 -30.81 9.62
C ARG A 293 -22.81 -31.44 10.98
N GLN A 294 -22.00 -30.82 11.83
CA GLN A 294 -21.74 -31.30 13.20
C GLN A 294 -22.96 -31.16 14.13
N LYS A 295 -23.77 -30.11 13.97
CA LYS A 295 -25.02 -29.97 14.74
C LYS A 295 -26.02 -31.07 14.40
N GLU A 296 -26.14 -31.43 13.13
CA GLU A 296 -27.00 -32.52 12.69
C GLU A 296 -26.54 -33.86 13.29
N VAL A 297 -25.23 -34.12 13.34
CA VAL A 297 -24.67 -35.29 14.03
C VAL A 297 -24.99 -35.27 15.53
N ILE A 298 -24.86 -34.11 16.19
CA ILE A 298 -25.20 -33.96 17.62
C ILE A 298 -26.68 -34.28 17.85
N LYS A 299 -27.58 -33.74 17.03
CA LYS A 299 -29.03 -34.00 17.15
C LYS A 299 -29.33 -35.50 17.09
N ASN A 300 -28.76 -36.20 16.12
CA ASN A 300 -28.94 -37.65 15.99
C ASN A 300 -28.38 -38.41 17.20
N LEU A 301 -27.22 -38.00 17.73
CA LEU A 301 -26.65 -38.60 18.93
C LEU A 301 -27.48 -38.32 20.19
N GLU A 302 -28.07 -37.13 20.32
CA GLU A 302 -28.96 -36.76 21.43
C GLU A 302 -30.23 -37.62 21.42
N GLU A 303 -30.84 -37.84 20.26
CA GLU A 303 -31.98 -38.76 20.11
C GLU A 303 -31.61 -40.22 20.47
N MET A 304 -30.41 -40.68 20.08
CA MET A 304 -29.92 -42.02 20.43
C MET A 304 -29.60 -42.16 21.93
N GLU A 305 -29.04 -41.12 22.55
CA GLU A 305 -28.75 -41.07 23.98
C GLU A 305 -30.03 -41.15 24.81
N GLU A 306 -31.04 -40.34 24.44
CA GLU A 306 -32.32 -40.29 25.13
C GLU A 306 -33.04 -41.63 25.06
N LYS A 307 -33.10 -42.25 23.86
CA LYS A 307 -33.68 -43.57 23.67
C LYS A 307 -32.96 -44.64 24.49
N ALA A 308 -31.62 -44.64 24.50
CA ALA A 308 -30.84 -45.62 25.26
C ALA A 308 -31.05 -45.46 26.78
N ARG A 309 -31.04 -44.23 27.29
CA ARG A 309 -31.28 -43.92 28.70
C ARG A 309 -32.69 -44.31 29.13
N LYS A 310 -33.71 -43.96 28.35
CA LYS A 310 -35.11 -44.33 28.63
C LYS A 310 -35.28 -45.85 28.70
N LYS A 311 -34.67 -46.60 27.77
CA LYS A 311 -34.65 -48.07 27.80
C LYS A 311 -33.96 -48.61 29.05
N ALA A 312 -32.84 -48.01 29.46
CA ALA A 312 -32.12 -48.40 30.66
C ALA A 312 -32.96 -48.19 31.94
N GLU A 313 -33.63 -47.03 32.07
CA GLU A 313 -34.52 -46.71 33.19
C GLU A 313 -35.72 -47.66 33.28
N ILE A 314 -36.37 -47.95 32.14
CA ILE A 314 -37.49 -48.89 32.10
C ILE A 314 -37.03 -50.28 32.51
N LEU A 315 -35.89 -50.77 32.01
CA LEU A 315 -35.35 -52.07 32.42
C LEU A 315 -35.01 -52.10 33.91
N PHE A 316 -34.38 -51.05 34.43
CA PHE A 316 -33.99 -50.97 35.84
C PHE A 316 -35.21 -50.97 36.78
N ASN A 317 -36.31 -50.31 36.39
CA ASN A 317 -37.55 -50.30 37.17
C ASN A 317 -38.36 -51.60 37.05
N ASN A 318 -37.99 -52.51 36.13
CA ASN A 318 -38.72 -53.75 35.86
C ASN A 318 -37.81 -54.98 35.91
N LEU A 319 -36.69 -54.92 36.66
CA LEU A 319 -35.70 -56.00 36.72
C LEU A 319 -36.32 -57.34 37.11
N ASP A 320 -37.21 -57.35 38.11
CA ASP A 320 -37.87 -58.57 38.59
C ASP A 320 -38.77 -59.21 37.52
N LEU A 321 -39.45 -58.39 36.71
CA LEU A 321 -40.28 -58.87 35.61
C LEU A 321 -39.41 -59.49 34.51
N VAL A 322 -38.34 -58.80 34.11
CA VAL A 322 -37.42 -59.27 33.07
C VAL A 322 -36.70 -60.55 33.50
N GLU A 323 -36.27 -60.64 34.76
CA GLU A 323 -35.59 -61.82 35.28
C GLU A 323 -36.53 -63.03 35.39
N ARG A 324 -37.80 -62.83 35.80
CA ARG A 324 -38.83 -63.88 35.75
C ARG A 324 -39.05 -64.40 34.33
N ILE A 325 -39.11 -63.51 33.34
CA ILE A 325 -39.20 -63.88 31.92
C ILE A 325 -37.99 -64.73 31.51
N PHE A 326 -36.77 -64.31 31.85
CA PHE A 326 -35.55 -65.05 31.52
C PHE A 326 -35.52 -66.44 32.17
N GLN A 327 -35.89 -66.54 33.45
CA GLN A 327 -35.96 -67.81 34.16
C GLN A 327 -37.04 -68.73 33.56
N GLY A 328 -38.19 -68.18 33.19
CA GLY A 328 -39.26 -68.91 32.49
C GLY A 328 -38.77 -69.53 31.19
N LEU A 329 -38.10 -68.73 30.34
CA LEU A 329 -37.52 -69.20 29.08
C LEU A 329 -36.43 -70.27 29.31
N LYS A 330 -35.52 -70.06 30.27
CA LYS A 330 -34.45 -71.03 30.61
C LYS A 330 -35.04 -72.35 31.13
N LYS A 331 -36.05 -72.29 32.00
CA LYS A 331 -36.74 -73.47 32.54
C LYS A 331 -37.49 -74.23 31.44
N ALA A 332 -38.17 -73.53 30.55
CA ALA A 332 -38.86 -74.15 29.41
C ALA A 332 -37.89 -74.91 28.50
N ARG A 333 -36.74 -74.31 28.19
CA ARG A 333 -35.67 -74.96 27.42
C ARG A 333 -35.02 -76.13 28.17
N ALA A 334 -34.78 -76.01 29.47
CA ALA A 334 -34.23 -77.10 30.29
C ALA A 334 -35.17 -78.32 30.38
N ASN A 335 -36.47 -78.10 30.27
CA ASN A 335 -37.50 -79.14 30.21
C ASN A 335 -37.67 -79.76 28.80
N GLY A 336 -36.82 -79.41 27.84
CA GLY A 336 -36.77 -80.04 26.51
C GLY A 336 -37.68 -79.43 25.44
N LEU A 337 -38.35 -78.29 25.70
CA LEU A 337 -39.25 -77.65 24.73
C LEU A 337 -38.50 -76.98 23.57
N SER A 338 -39.03 -77.12 22.35
CA SER A 338 -38.57 -76.38 21.17
C SER A 338 -38.91 -74.89 21.26
N TRP A 339 -38.24 -74.05 20.46
CA TRP A 339 -38.56 -72.62 20.42
C TRP A 339 -39.94 -72.35 19.80
N GLU A 340 -40.39 -73.18 18.85
CA GLU A 340 -41.76 -73.09 18.32
C GLU A 340 -42.80 -73.38 19.42
N GLU A 341 -42.58 -74.43 20.22
CA GLU A 341 -43.49 -74.79 21.33
C GLU A 341 -43.53 -73.72 22.42
N ILE A 342 -42.40 -73.06 22.70
CA ILE A 342 -42.33 -71.94 23.65
C ILE A 342 -43.11 -70.72 23.12
N LYS A 343 -42.95 -70.39 21.83
CA LYS A 343 -43.68 -69.28 21.18
C LYS A 343 -45.19 -69.54 21.17
N GLU A 344 -45.59 -70.77 20.89
CA GLU A 344 -47.00 -71.18 20.92
C GLU A 344 -47.58 -71.06 22.33
N ARG A 345 -46.89 -71.55 23.36
CA ARG A 345 -47.37 -71.44 24.76
C ARG A 345 -47.49 -69.99 25.22
N ILE A 346 -46.55 -69.13 24.87
CA ILE A 346 -46.61 -67.69 25.18
C ILE A 346 -47.82 -67.04 24.51
N SER A 347 -48.23 -67.48 23.32
CA SER A 347 -49.38 -66.92 22.61
C SER A 347 -50.73 -67.19 23.27
N PHE A 348 -50.82 -68.22 24.11
CA PHE A 348 -52.02 -68.58 24.87
C PHE A 348 -51.92 -68.22 26.37
N ASP A 349 -50.81 -67.63 26.82
CA ASP A 349 -50.55 -67.28 28.21
C ASP A 349 -50.88 -65.80 28.47
N ASP A 350 -51.84 -65.56 29.37
CA ASP A 350 -52.32 -64.23 29.74
C ASP A 350 -51.54 -63.55 30.87
N SER A 351 -50.45 -64.18 31.34
CA SER A 351 -49.56 -63.61 32.35
C SER A 351 -48.91 -62.30 31.88
N LEU A 352 -48.51 -61.48 32.85
CA LEU A 352 -47.80 -60.23 32.58
C LEU A 352 -46.48 -60.50 31.84
N GLU A 353 -45.80 -61.59 32.17
CA GLU A 353 -44.57 -62.07 31.56
C GLU A 353 -44.76 -62.38 30.07
N ALA A 354 -45.77 -63.20 29.73
CA ALA A 354 -46.05 -63.58 28.35
C ALA A 354 -46.47 -62.39 27.49
N ARG A 355 -47.35 -61.51 28.01
CA ARG A 355 -47.80 -60.28 27.33
C ARG A 355 -46.67 -59.28 27.10
N SER A 356 -45.63 -59.31 27.93
CA SER A 356 -44.46 -58.44 27.77
C SER A 356 -43.53 -58.92 26.67
N ILE A 357 -43.61 -60.17 26.21
CA ILE A 357 -42.75 -60.72 25.15
C ILE A 357 -43.42 -60.47 23.80
N LYS A 358 -42.79 -59.62 22.98
CA LYS A 358 -43.27 -59.29 21.63
C LYS A 358 -42.67 -60.18 20.55
N GLU A 359 -41.39 -60.51 20.69
CA GLU A 359 -40.66 -61.34 19.73
C GLU A 359 -39.51 -62.08 20.43
N ILE A 360 -39.25 -63.31 20.02
CA ILE A 360 -38.07 -64.08 20.45
C ILE A 360 -37.15 -64.24 19.24
N LYS A 361 -35.88 -63.84 19.40
CA LYS A 361 -34.81 -63.96 18.42
C LYS A 361 -33.78 -64.98 18.90
N GLU A 362 -34.17 -66.24 18.84
CA GLU A 362 -33.45 -67.38 19.41
C GLU A 362 -32.00 -67.50 18.92
N HIS A 363 -31.73 -67.23 17.64
CA HIS A 363 -30.40 -67.34 17.04
C HIS A 363 -29.41 -66.27 17.53
N GLU A 364 -29.92 -65.14 18.04
CA GLU A 364 -29.12 -64.05 18.60
C GLU A 364 -29.04 -64.09 20.13
N GLY A 365 -29.80 -64.98 20.79
CA GLY A 365 -29.93 -65.00 22.24
C GLY A 365 -30.71 -63.80 22.79
N LYS A 366 -31.59 -63.18 21.99
CA LYS A 366 -32.32 -61.96 22.37
C LYS A 366 -33.83 -62.12 22.32
N ILE A 367 -34.53 -61.28 23.07
CA ILE A 367 -35.98 -61.11 23.01
C ILE A 367 -36.33 -59.62 22.93
N LEU A 368 -37.40 -59.30 22.21
CA LEU A 368 -38.00 -57.98 22.18
C LEU A 368 -39.12 -57.93 23.21
N LEU A 369 -38.96 -57.11 24.25
CA LEU A 369 -39.97 -56.90 25.27
C LEU A 369 -40.73 -55.60 25.01
N ASN A 370 -42.04 -55.59 25.20
CA ASN A 370 -42.84 -54.37 25.30
C ASN A 370 -43.12 -54.10 26.77
N ILE A 371 -42.44 -53.11 27.35
CA ILE A 371 -42.60 -52.71 28.75
C ILE A 371 -42.97 -51.23 28.76
N ASN A 372 -44.09 -50.88 29.41
CA ASN A 372 -44.62 -49.52 29.46
C ASN A 372 -44.72 -48.87 28.05
N ASN A 373 -45.30 -49.60 27.09
CA ASN A 373 -45.45 -49.19 25.69
C ASN A 373 -44.13 -48.87 24.97
N THR A 374 -43.00 -49.38 25.46
CA THR A 374 -41.67 -49.20 24.84
C THR A 374 -41.09 -50.56 24.46
N ASP A 375 -40.70 -50.70 23.20
CA ASP A 375 -40.04 -51.90 22.69
C ASP A 375 -38.54 -51.88 23.05
N ILE A 376 -38.10 -52.87 23.82
CA ILE A 376 -36.74 -53.00 24.35
C ILE A 376 -36.20 -54.38 24.01
N GLU A 377 -35.12 -54.41 23.23
CA GLU A 377 -34.42 -55.65 22.92
C GLU A 377 -33.46 -55.99 24.07
N VAL A 378 -33.56 -57.19 24.62
CA VAL A 378 -32.73 -57.67 25.73
C VAL A 378 -32.15 -59.04 25.42
N ASP A 379 -30.93 -59.28 25.86
CA ASP A 379 -30.21 -60.54 25.73
C ASP A 379 -30.54 -61.42 26.94
N PHE A 380 -31.27 -62.52 26.72
CA PHE A 380 -31.71 -63.40 27.82
C PHE A 380 -30.62 -64.40 28.26
N THR A 381 -29.46 -64.39 27.60
CA THR A 381 -28.30 -65.19 28.00
C THR A 381 -27.58 -64.58 29.21
N ILE A 382 -27.74 -63.27 29.41
CA ILE A 382 -27.22 -62.50 30.55
C ILE A 382 -28.34 -62.06 31.50
N SER A 383 -27.97 -61.45 32.64
CA SER A 383 -28.95 -60.98 33.63
C SER A 383 -29.73 -59.74 33.18
N ALA A 384 -30.90 -59.51 33.77
CA ALA A 384 -31.67 -58.28 33.54
C ALA A 384 -30.86 -57.01 33.90
N ILE A 385 -30.04 -57.08 34.96
CA ILE A 385 -29.17 -55.99 35.42
C ILE A 385 -28.10 -55.68 34.37
N GLU A 386 -27.46 -56.71 33.81
CA GLU A 386 -26.42 -56.52 32.80
C GLU A 386 -26.99 -55.91 31.51
N ASN A 387 -28.22 -56.28 31.11
CA ASN A 387 -28.90 -55.62 29.99
C ASN A 387 -29.13 -54.13 30.26
N ALA A 388 -29.65 -53.78 31.44
CA ALA A 388 -29.84 -52.38 31.83
C ALA A 388 -28.50 -51.62 31.83
N GLN A 389 -27.42 -52.23 32.32
CA GLN A 389 -26.07 -51.67 32.28
C GLN A 389 -25.57 -51.42 30.85
N ARG A 390 -25.78 -52.34 29.90
CA ARG A 390 -25.42 -52.15 28.48
C ARG A 390 -26.11 -50.92 27.87
N TYR A 391 -27.39 -50.71 28.17
CA TYR A 391 -28.12 -49.52 27.72
C TYR A 391 -27.60 -48.23 28.37
N TYR A 392 -27.28 -48.25 29.67
CA TYR A 392 -26.63 -47.13 30.35
C TYR A 392 -25.23 -46.82 29.78
N GLU A 393 -24.44 -47.83 29.47
CA GLU A 393 -23.13 -47.66 28.84
C GLU A 393 -23.26 -47.05 27.45
N ASN A 394 -24.24 -47.48 26.66
CA ASN A 394 -24.51 -46.90 25.35
C ASN A 394 -24.90 -45.43 25.46
N ALA A 395 -25.80 -45.07 26.39
CA ALA A 395 -26.14 -43.67 26.68
C ALA A 395 -24.88 -42.86 27.06
N LYS A 396 -24.03 -43.39 27.95
CA LYS A 396 -22.76 -42.76 28.34
C LYS A 396 -21.80 -42.58 27.15
N ARG A 397 -21.72 -43.56 26.24
CA ARG A 397 -20.92 -43.48 25.00
C ARG A 397 -21.45 -42.40 24.06
N TYR A 398 -22.77 -42.31 23.85
CA TYR A 398 -23.38 -41.25 23.03
C TYR A 398 -23.14 -39.87 23.64
N LYS A 399 -23.33 -39.72 24.96
CA LYS A 399 -23.03 -38.49 25.70
C LYS A 399 -21.58 -38.03 25.51
N LYS A 400 -20.61 -38.94 25.63
CA LYS A 400 -19.19 -38.63 25.37
C LYS A 400 -18.94 -38.18 23.93
N LYS A 401 -19.60 -38.81 22.94
CA LYS A 401 -19.50 -38.39 21.53
C LYS A 401 -20.09 -37.00 21.29
N ILE A 402 -21.21 -36.68 21.94
CA ILE A 402 -21.84 -35.35 21.89
C ILE A 402 -20.89 -34.29 22.46
N GLU A 403 -20.27 -34.55 23.61
CA GLU A 403 -19.30 -33.62 24.22
C GLU A 403 -18.12 -33.33 23.30
N ILE A 404 -17.54 -34.38 22.68
CA ILE A 404 -16.44 -34.23 21.71
C ILE A 404 -16.88 -33.41 20.48
N ALA A 405 -18.09 -33.67 19.95
CA ALA A 405 -18.61 -32.91 18.82
C ALA A 405 -18.87 -31.44 19.19
N LYS A 406 -19.39 -31.16 20.40
CA LYS A 406 -19.58 -29.81 20.93
C LYS A 406 -18.25 -29.07 21.08
N GLN A 407 -17.20 -29.74 21.58
CA GLN A 407 -15.84 -29.17 21.66
C GLN A 407 -15.31 -28.78 20.28
N LYS A 408 -15.43 -29.64 19.28
CA LYS A 408 -15.01 -29.34 17.90
C LYS A 408 -15.73 -28.13 17.31
N ILE A 409 -17.04 -28.00 17.55
CA ILE A 409 -17.80 -26.82 17.12
C ILE A 409 -17.24 -25.55 17.79
N GLU A 410 -16.92 -25.61 19.08
CA GLU A 410 -16.38 -24.45 19.80
C GLU A 410 -14.97 -24.08 19.33
N GLU A 411 -14.12 -25.06 19.04
CA GLU A 411 -12.81 -24.83 18.40
C GLU A 411 -12.96 -24.12 17.05
N ILE A 412 -13.88 -24.57 16.19
CA ILE A 412 -14.13 -23.94 14.88
C ILE A 412 -14.67 -22.51 15.07
N LYS A 413 -15.59 -22.29 16.01
CA LYS A 413 -16.11 -20.94 16.33
C LYS A 413 -15.00 -20.02 16.82
N ASN A 414 -14.11 -20.50 17.67
CA ASN A 414 -12.96 -19.75 18.16
C ASN A 414 -11.98 -19.44 17.04
N ARG A 415 -11.76 -20.36 16.10
CA ARG A 415 -10.99 -20.11 14.88
C ARG A 415 -11.60 -18.99 14.03
N ILE A 416 -12.91 -19.02 13.78
CA ILE A 416 -13.63 -17.95 13.06
C ILE A 416 -13.47 -16.59 13.78
N LYS A 417 -13.62 -16.56 15.12
CA LYS A 417 -13.43 -15.34 15.92
C LYS A 417 -11.99 -14.83 15.83
N ALA A 418 -11.01 -15.72 15.97
CA ALA A 418 -9.59 -15.39 15.88
C ALA A 418 -9.20 -14.87 14.49
N GLU A 419 -9.74 -15.45 13.42
CA GLU A 419 -9.55 -14.96 12.05
C GLU A 419 -10.18 -13.58 11.84
N LYS A 420 -11.38 -13.33 12.39
CA LYS A 420 -12.01 -12.00 12.38
C LYS A 420 -11.22 -10.96 13.18
N GLN A 421 -10.60 -11.34 14.29
CA GLN A 421 -9.73 -10.45 15.07
C GLN A 421 -8.39 -10.20 14.36
N LYS A 422 -7.76 -11.24 13.81
CA LYS A 422 -6.57 -11.11 12.97
C LYS A 422 -6.81 -10.20 11.78
N LYS A 423 -7.99 -10.21 11.14
CA LYS A 423 -8.36 -9.25 10.09
C LYS A 423 -8.36 -7.79 10.53
N LYS A 424 -8.74 -7.51 11.78
CA LYS A 424 -8.68 -6.14 12.31
C LYS A 424 -7.23 -5.66 12.53
N GLN A 425 -6.28 -6.59 12.64
CA GLN A 425 -4.87 -6.31 12.96
C GLN A 425 -3.90 -6.56 11.80
N GLN A 426 -4.23 -7.42 10.83
CA GLN A 426 -3.43 -7.65 9.64
C GLN A 426 -3.59 -6.46 8.70
N GLU A 427 -2.59 -5.59 8.72
CA GLU A 427 -2.33 -4.70 7.60
C GLU A 427 -2.12 -5.55 6.36
N ILE A 428 -3.09 -5.53 5.44
CA ILE A 428 -2.86 -5.96 4.06
C ILE A 428 -1.59 -5.24 3.63
N LYS A 429 -0.58 -5.97 3.11
CA LYS A 429 0.68 -5.38 2.62
C LYS A 429 0.43 -4.61 1.33
N LEU A 430 -0.30 -3.51 1.46
CA LEU A 430 -0.70 -2.60 0.41
C LEU A 430 0.52 -1.80 -0.06
N PRO A 431 0.50 -1.30 -1.29
CA PRO A 431 1.43 -0.26 -1.70
C PRO A 431 1.38 0.91 -0.70
N VAL A 432 2.55 1.34 -0.21
CA VAL A 432 2.66 2.49 0.71
C VAL A 432 3.48 3.57 0.03
N LYS A 433 2.98 4.80 -0.02
CA LYS A 433 3.71 5.93 -0.61
C LYS A 433 5.05 6.09 0.12
N LYS A 434 6.16 6.11 -0.61
CA LYS A 434 7.48 6.39 -0.03
C LYS A 434 7.39 7.77 0.58
N LYS A 435 7.75 7.88 1.86
CA LYS A 435 7.94 9.21 2.48
C LYS A 435 9.02 9.92 1.66
N PRO A 436 8.85 11.22 1.33
CA PRO A 436 9.89 11.98 0.66
C PRO A 436 11.22 11.78 1.41
N LYS A 437 12.31 11.58 0.65
CA LYS A 437 13.65 11.44 1.26
C LYS A 437 13.90 12.72 2.05
N LYS A 438 13.85 12.62 3.39
CA LYS A 438 14.26 13.71 4.27
C LYS A 438 15.63 14.20 3.81
N TYR A 439 15.74 15.48 3.51
CA TYR A 439 17.05 16.05 3.18
C TYR A 439 18.01 15.76 4.33
N TRP A 440 19.30 15.57 4.02
CA TRP A 440 20.29 15.21 5.04
C TRP A 440 20.31 16.20 6.22
N TYR A 441 19.93 17.46 5.97
CA TYR A 441 19.91 18.54 6.94
C TYR A 441 18.68 18.56 7.85
N GLU A 442 17.58 17.87 7.50
CA GLU A 442 16.33 17.90 8.29
C GLU A 442 16.47 17.25 9.68
N LYS A 443 17.52 16.45 9.89
CA LYS A 443 17.85 15.92 11.22
C LYS A 443 18.45 16.98 12.16
N PHE A 444 19.02 18.06 11.62
CA PHE A 444 19.56 19.20 12.35
C PHE A 444 18.51 20.29 12.54
N ARG A 445 18.87 21.42 13.17
CA ARG A 445 18.14 22.67 12.99
C ARG A 445 18.56 23.23 11.64
N TYR A 446 17.62 23.66 10.83
CA TYR A 446 17.94 24.21 9.51
C TYR A 446 17.01 25.37 9.18
N SER A 447 17.49 26.25 8.31
CA SER A 447 16.75 27.40 7.82
C SER A 447 17.27 27.83 6.45
N LEU A 448 16.53 28.70 5.78
CA LEU A 448 16.96 29.36 4.55
C LEU A 448 17.03 30.86 4.80
N THR A 449 18.14 31.49 4.46
CA THR A 449 18.24 32.96 4.48
C THR A 449 17.34 33.58 3.42
N SER A 450 17.08 34.89 3.49
CA SER A 450 16.34 35.63 2.47
C SER A 450 16.92 35.45 1.05
N GLU A 451 18.23 35.24 0.93
CA GLU A 451 18.94 35.01 -0.34
C GLU A 451 19.07 33.52 -0.71
N GLY A 452 18.37 32.65 0.02
CA GLY A 452 18.29 31.21 -0.24
C GLY A 452 19.52 30.40 0.19
N PHE A 453 20.41 30.94 1.03
CA PHE A 453 21.51 30.15 1.60
C PHE A 453 20.99 29.21 2.68
N LEU A 454 21.43 27.95 2.64
CA LEU A 454 21.11 26.96 3.68
C LEU A 454 21.92 27.23 4.94
N VAL A 455 21.23 27.43 6.06
CA VAL A 455 21.81 27.52 7.41
C VAL A 455 21.49 26.24 8.17
N VAL A 456 22.50 25.60 8.76
CA VAL A 456 22.34 24.34 9.51
C VAL A 456 23.03 24.47 10.87
N ALA A 457 22.34 24.09 11.94
CA ALA A 457 22.85 24.15 13.31
C ALA A 457 22.59 22.86 14.09
N GLY A 458 23.57 22.40 14.86
CA GLY A 458 23.43 21.16 15.62
C GLY A 458 22.40 21.30 16.75
N LYS A 459 21.62 20.23 17.01
CA LYS A 459 20.67 20.19 18.15
C LYS A 459 21.35 19.90 19.48
N ASP A 460 22.46 19.17 19.44
CA ASP A 460 23.24 18.70 20.58
C ASP A 460 24.72 18.56 20.21
N ALA A 461 25.56 18.25 21.20
CA ALA A 461 27.00 18.07 21.03
C ALA A 461 27.37 16.99 19.99
N THR A 462 26.60 15.91 19.88
CA THR A 462 26.86 14.84 18.91
C THR A 462 26.56 15.33 17.49
N GLN A 463 25.46 16.06 17.30
CA GLN A 463 25.13 16.67 16.02
C GLN A 463 26.15 17.73 15.58
N ASN A 464 26.66 18.55 16.51
CA ASN A 464 27.74 19.49 16.23
C ASN A 464 28.99 18.78 15.66
N GLU A 465 29.38 17.64 16.22
CA GLU A 465 30.52 16.86 15.70
C GLU A 465 30.26 16.29 14.31
N ILE A 466 29.02 15.86 14.04
CA ILE A 466 28.65 15.36 12.71
C ILE A 466 28.72 16.50 11.69
N LEU A 467 28.21 17.69 12.02
CA LEU A 467 28.28 18.87 11.15
C LEU A 467 29.75 19.20 10.83
N TYR A 468 30.59 19.32 11.85
CA TYR A 468 32.02 19.59 11.66
C TYR A 468 32.73 18.53 10.81
N LYS A 469 32.54 17.24 11.10
CA LYS A 469 33.31 16.17 10.43
C LYS A 469 32.83 15.83 9.02
N LYS A 470 31.53 15.96 8.74
CA LYS A 470 30.91 15.44 7.51
C LYS A 470 30.36 16.50 6.58
N TYR A 471 30.00 17.67 7.09
CA TYR A 471 29.18 18.64 6.33
C TYR A 471 29.79 20.04 6.26
N LEU A 472 30.86 20.32 7.01
CA LEU A 472 31.62 21.56 6.91
C LEU A 472 32.58 21.48 5.72
N GLU A 473 32.42 22.40 4.77
CA GLU A 473 33.21 22.51 3.54
C GLU A 473 34.01 23.82 3.55
N LYS A 474 35.05 23.90 2.71
CA LYS A 474 36.05 24.98 2.67
C LYS A 474 35.47 26.39 2.53
N ASP A 475 34.42 26.55 1.70
CA ASP A 475 33.84 27.86 1.39
C ASP A 475 32.69 28.26 2.32
N ASP A 476 32.33 27.42 3.29
CA ASP A 476 31.27 27.71 4.25
C ASP A 476 31.68 28.80 5.25
N ILE A 477 30.70 29.32 6.00
CA ILE A 477 30.96 30.18 7.17
C ILE A 477 30.42 29.52 8.43
N VAL A 478 31.25 29.48 9.47
CA VAL A 478 30.87 28.97 10.80
C VAL A 478 30.53 30.13 11.72
N LEU A 479 29.39 30.03 12.40
CA LEU A 479 28.93 30.98 13.41
C LEU A 479 28.75 30.29 14.77
N HIS A 480 29.01 31.04 15.82
CA HIS A 480 28.78 30.63 17.20
C HIS A 480 28.47 31.87 18.06
N ALA A 481 27.42 31.80 18.88
CA ALA A 481 27.15 32.86 19.85
C ALA A 481 28.22 32.84 20.94
N ASP A 482 28.71 34.00 21.40
CA ASP A 482 29.78 34.09 22.40
C ASP A 482 29.23 33.86 23.81
N ILE A 483 28.64 32.68 24.00
CA ILE A 483 28.01 32.19 25.22
C ILE A 483 28.04 30.66 25.21
N HIS A 484 28.07 30.05 26.41
CA HIS A 484 28.03 28.59 26.52
C HIS A 484 26.76 27.98 25.93
N GLY A 485 26.85 26.75 25.41
CA GLY A 485 25.69 26.03 24.89
C GLY A 485 25.12 26.58 23.59
N ALA A 486 25.84 27.45 22.89
CA ALA A 486 25.50 27.81 21.51
C ALA A 486 25.79 26.64 20.56
N PRO A 487 24.95 26.46 19.52
CA PRO A 487 25.19 25.41 18.53
C PRO A 487 26.34 25.79 17.59
N LEU A 488 26.97 24.78 16.97
CA LEU A 488 27.77 24.99 15.77
C LEU A 488 26.81 25.29 14.63
N THR A 489 26.80 26.53 14.14
CA THR A 489 25.94 26.97 13.03
C THR A 489 26.78 27.17 11.78
N ILE A 490 26.36 26.60 10.66
CA ILE A 490 27.09 26.65 9.38
C ILE A 490 26.17 27.27 8.33
N VAL A 491 26.67 28.28 7.62
CA VAL A 491 26.06 28.77 6.38
C VAL A 491 26.74 28.06 5.21
N LYS A 492 25.96 27.33 4.43
CA LYS A 492 26.45 26.56 3.29
C LYS A 492 26.64 27.45 2.07
N ALA A 493 27.85 27.50 1.52
CA ALA A 493 28.15 28.33 0.35
C ALA A 493 27.49 27.80 -0.93
N GLN A 494 27.46 26.48 -1.11
CA GLN A 494 26.87 25.79 -2.26
C GLN A 494 27.35 26.36 -3.61
N GLY A 495 28.66 26.66 -3.71
CA GLY A 495 29.27 27.21 -4.92
C GLY A 495 29.02 28.72 -5.15
N ARG A 496 28.38 29.42 -4.20
CA ARG A 496 28.16 30.87 -4.24
C ARG A 496 28.92 31.56 -3.10
N LYS A 497 29.33 32.81 -3.30
CA LYS A 497 29.94 33.64 -2.25
C LYS A 497 28.90 34.02 -1.19
N ILE A 498 29.15 33.67 0.08
CA ILE A 498 28.25 34.02 1.18
C ILE A 498 28.30 35.53 1.43
N THR A 499 27.13 36.16 1.55
CA THR A 499 26.97 37.61 1.68
C THR A 499 26.97 38.03 3.16
N PRO A 500 27.28 39.31 3.48
CA PRO A 500 27.14 39.82 4.84
C PRO A 500 25.72 39.71 5.39
N LEU A 501 24.70 39.78 4.53
CA LEU A 501 23.30 39.63 4.93
C LEU A 501 23.02 38.20 5.39
N ALA A 502 23.42 37.19 4.61
CA ALA A 502 23.27 35.79 4.98
C ALA A 502 23.97 35.45 6.31
N VAL A 503 25.15 36.04 6.57
CA VAL A 503 25.86 35.89 7.85
C VAL A 503 25.06 36.51 9.00
N ARG A 504 24.49 37.71 8.82
CA ARG A 504 23.63 38.35 9.85
C ARG A 504 22.38 37.51 10.14
N GLU A 505 21.71 37.01 9.12
CA GLU A 505 20.53 36.14 9.28
C GLU A 505 20.87 34.83 10.01
N ALA A 506 22.02 34.23 9.69
CA ALA A 506 22.48 33.03 10.39
C ALA A 506 22.88 33.33 11.85
N ALA A 507 23.32 34.55 12.15
CA ALA A 507 23.66 34.96 13.50
C ALA A 507 22.42 35.00 14.41
N GLU A 508 21.26 35.45 13.90
CA GLU A 508 19.99 35.37 14.63
C GLU A 508 19.67 33.92 15.05
N ILE A 509 19.90 32.96 14.16
CA ILE A 509 19.68 31.53 14.43
C ILE A 509 20.66 31.02 15.50
N ALA A 510 21.95 31.37 15.38
CA ALA A 510 22.97 30.99 16.36
C ALA A 510 22.67 31.58 17.75
N ALA A 511 22.22 32.83 17.81
CA ALA A 511 21.78 33.50 19.04
C ALA A 511 20.53 32.83 19.64
N ALA A 512 19.49 32.62 18.83
CA ALA A 512 18.19 32.10 19.27
C ALA A 512 18.27 30.69 19.87
N TYR A 513 19.12 29.82 19.31
CA TYR A 513 19.28 28.45 19.80
C TYR A 513 20.41 28.27 20.82
N SER A 514 21.00 29.37 21.31
CA SER A 514 22.01 29.34 22.37
C SER A 514 21.39 29.33 23.77
N SER A 515 22.24 29.27 24.81
CA SER A 515 21.78 29.43 26.19
C SER A 515 21.21 30.82 26.49
N ALA A 516 21.49 31.83 25.65
CA ALA A 516 20.95 33.18 25.78
C ALA A 516 19.41 33.18 25.83
N TRP A 517 18.76 32.25 25.11
CA TRP A 517 17.31 32.08 25.16
C TRP A 517 16.81 31.65 26.54
N LYS A 518 17.48 30.65 27.15
CA LYS A 518 17.11 30.15 28.49
C LYS A 518 17.38 31.18 29.58
N LEU A 519 18.42 31.99 29.39
CA LEU A 519 18.79 33.09 30.28
C LEU A 519 17.97 34.37 30.07
N LYS A 520 17.02 34.37 29.12
CA LYS A 520 16.17 35.51 28.77
C LYS A 520 16.94 36.79 28.41
N LEU A 521 18.10 36.64 27.76
CA LEU A 521 18.86 37.78 27.26
C LEU A 521 18.18 38.37 26.02
N GLY A 522 18.13 39.70 25.92
CA GLY A 522 17.59 40.38 24.74
C GLY A 522 18.53 40.37 23.53
N SER A 523 19.84 40.31 23.77
CA SER A 523 20.86 40.21 22.72
C SER A 523 22.08 39.45 23.21
N VAL A 524 22.87 38.91 22.29
CA VAL A 524 24.17 38.26 22.53
C VAL A 524 25.11 38.58 21.38
N ASP A 525 26.40 38.66 21.67
CA ASP A 525 27.40 38.79 20.60
C ASP A 525 27.54 37.45 19.88
N VAL A 526 27.61 37.48 18.56
CA VAL A 526 27.85 36.29 17.72
C VAL A 526 29.12 36.55 16.94
N TYR A 527 30.00 35.56 16.84
CA TYR A 527 31.15 35.65 15.95
C TYR A 527 31.04 34.65 14.82
N TRP A 528 31.69 34.99 13.70
CA TRP A 528 31.85 34.08 12.57
C TRP A 528 33.32 33.93 12.20
N VAL A 529 33.66 32.76 11.67
CA VAL A 529 35.01 32.37 11.21
C VAL A 529 34.94 31.45 10.00
N TYR A 530 36.08 31.33 9.32
CA TYR A 530 36.24 30.36 8.24
C TYR A 530 36.46 28.93 8.78
N PRO A 531 36.15 27.89 7.99
CA PRO A 531 36.27 26.48 8.40
C PRO A 531 37.68 26.11 8.89
N GLU A 532 38.73 26.65 8.28
CA GLU A 532 40.13 26.38 8.63
C GLU A 532 40.49 26.88 10.04
N GLN A 533 39.71 27.82 10.57
CA GLN A 533 39.91 28.38 11.91
C GLN A 533 39.29 27.49 13.01
N VAL A 534 38.48 26.49 12.65
CA VAL A 534 37.75 25.64 13.59
C VAL A 534 38.50 24.33 13.78
N SER A 535 38.93 24.07 15.01
CA SER A 535 39.74 22.89 15.36
C SER A 535 39.17 22.14 16.56
N LYS A 536 39.42 20.83 16.60
CA LYS A 536 39.11 19.99 17.78
C LYS A 536 40.33 19.69 18.66
N THR A 537 41.49 20.28 18.33
CA THR A 537 42.71 20.10 19.11
C THR A 537 42.83 21.24 20.12
N PRO A 538 42.68 20.98 21.43
CA PRO A 538 42.93 21.98 22.46
C PRO A 538 44.42 22.33 22.55
N PRO A 539 44.78 23.52 23.08
CA PRO A 539 46.14 23.84 23.48
C PRO A 539 46.68 22.82 24.50
N ALA A 540 48.00 22.65 24.56
CA ALA A 540 48.65 21.69 25.45
C ALA A 540 48.19 21.88 26.91
N GLY A 541 47.73 20.79 27.54
CA GLY A 541 47.25 20.78 28.93
C GLY A 541 45.77 21.13 29.14
N GLN A 542 45.01 21.45 28.09
CA GLN A 542 43.57 21.73 28.20
C GLN A 542 42.69 20.58 27.70
N TYR A 543 41.54 20.39 28.33
CA TYR A 543 40.52 19.42 27.89
C TYR A 543 39.42 20.13 27.08
N LEU A 544 39.08 19.58 25.90
CA LEU A 544 37.98 20.08 25.07
C LEU A 544 36.76 19.14 25.20
N PRO A 545 35.63 19.62 25.74
CA PRO A 545 34.41 18.84 25.83
C PRO A 545 33.88 18.37 24.47
N LYS A 546 33.14 17.27 24.47
CA LYS A 546 32.48 16.74 23.27
C LYS A 546 31.58 17.80 22.64
N GLY A 547 31.70 18.01 21.33
CA GLY A 547 30.93 19.01 20.58
C GLY A 547 31.35 20.48 20.77
N ALA A 548 32.43 20.74 21.52
CA ALA A 548 33.10 22.04 21.56
C ALA A 548 34.25 22.12 20.53
N PHE A 549 34.62 23.33 20.15
CA PHE A 549 35.64 23.60 19.13
C PHE A 549 36.52 24.76 19.58
N MET A 550 37.83 24.65 19.32
CA MET A 550 38.78 25.75 19.44
C MET A 550 38.75 26.58 18.18
N ILE A 551 38.74 27.90 18.35
CA ILE A 551 38.80 28.85 17.26
C ILE A 551 40.16 29.52 17.27
N TYR A 552 40.92 29.34 16.18
CA TYR A 552 42.25 29.92 16.01
C TYR A 552 42.20 31.11 15.04
N GLY A 553 43.01 32.14 15.31
CA GLY A 553 43.04 33.39 14.53
C GLY A 553 41.96 34.40 14.93
N GLN A 554 41.72 35.38 14.05
CA GLN A 554 40.81 36.50 14.32
C GLN A 554 39.34 36.08 14.17
N LYS A 555 38.53 36.43 15.17
CA LYS A 555 37.06 36.27 15.14
C LYS A 555 36.40 37.54 14.60
N ASN A 556 35.40 37.39 13.74
CA ASN A 556 34.62 38.51 13.22
C ASN A 556 33.31 38.63 14.02
N TYR A 557 33.16 39.71 14.78
CA TYR A 557 32.04 39.89 15.72
C TYR A 557 30.87 40.66 15.13
N LEU A 558 29.67 40.10 15.30
CA LEU A 558 28.36 40.73 15.15
C LEU A 558 27.84 41.06 16.56
N ARG A 559 28.05 42.32 16.96
CA ARG A 559 27.70 42.79 18.30
C ARG A 559 26.20 42.97 18.48
N LYS A 560 25.69 42.66 19.67
CA LYS A 560 24.29 42.84 20.07
C LYS A 560 23.30 42.18 19.10
N THR A 561 23.59 40.95 18.67
CA THR A 561 22.64 40.18 17.85
C THR A 561 21.41 39.86 18.69
N GLU A 562 20.23 40.29 18.25
CA GLU A 562 18.99 40.08 18.99
C GLU A 562 18.65 38.59 19.14
N VAL A 563 18.24 38.19 20.34
CA VAL A 563 17.81 36.82 20.61
C VAL A 563 16.33 36.71 20.25
N LYS A 564 16.06 36.43 18.97
CA LYS A 564 14.71 36.26 18.42
C LYS A 564 14.73 35.22 17.30
N ILE A 565 13.57 34.64 17.01
CA ILE A 565 13.41 33.75 15.85
C ILE A 565 12.01 33.91 15.27
N SER A 566 11.91 33.90 13.94
CA SER A 566 10.64 33.91 13.24
C SER A 566 10.21 32.50 12.90
N ILE A 567 8.99 32.16 13.30
CA ILE A 567 8.32 30.90 13.00
C ILE A 567 7.21 31.17 12.00
N GLY A 568 7.25 30.48 10.86
CA GLY A 568 6.28 30.63 9.79
C GLY A 568 5.91 29.32 9.14
N VAL A 569 5.03 29.41 8.16
CA VAL A 569 4.58 28.26 7.37
C VAL A 569 4.91 28.48 5.90
N ILE A 570 5.55 27.47 5.32
CA ILE A 570 5.74 27.35 3.87
C ILE A 570 4.55 26.53 3.37
N LEU A 571 3.67 27.16 2.60
CA LEU A 571 2.41 26.59 2.13
C LEU A 571 2.58 26.07 0.70
N ASN A 572 3.07 24.83 0.61
CA ASN A 572 3.13 24.05 -0.63
C ASN A 572 2.27 22.78 -0.45
N GLU A 573 2.32 21.81 -1.38
CA GLU A 573 1.55 20.55 -1.28
C GLU A 573 1.79 19.78 0.03
N GLU A 574 3.00 19.89 0.60
CA GLU A 574 3.31 19.46 1.96
C GLU A 574 3.67 20.68 2.82
N PRO A 575 2.74 21.20 3.65
CA PRO A 575 3.00 22.39 4.43
C PRO A 575 4.05 22.12 5.52
N LYS A 576 5.05 23.00 5.62
CA LYS A 576 6.20 22.84 6.54
C LYS A 576 6.35 24.05 7.46
N VAL A 577 6.83 23.80 8.67
CA VAL A 577 7.21 24.85 9.61
C VAL A 577 8.60 25.37 9.25
N TYR A 578 8.69 26.68 9.01
CA TYR A 578 9.94 27.41 8.88
C TYR A 578 10.33 28.00 10.23
N ALA A 579 11.63 27.98 10.55
CA ALA A 579 12.19 28.68 11.68
C ALA A 579 13.53 29.31 11.29
N GLY A 580 13.66 30.62 11.47
CA GLY A 580 14.85 31.34 11.03
C GLY A 580 14.83 32.82 11.35
N SER A 581 15.65 33.57 10.61
CA SER A 581 15.68 35.03 10.67
C SER A 581 14.33 35.64 10.26
N VAL A 582 14.12 36.89 10.65
CA VAL A 582 12.93 37.67 10.25
C VAL A 582 12.87 37.85 8.72
N LEU A 583 14.01 38.13 8.09
CA LEU A 583 14.08 38.34 6.64
C LEU A 583 13.88 37.05 5.86
N GLY A 584 14.44 35.92 6.31
CA GLY A 584 14.20 34.63 5.69
C GLY A 584 12.75 34.19 5.85
N ALA A 585 12.12 34.42 7.01
CA ALA A 585 10.69 34.15 7.16
C ALA A 585 9.85 34.99 6.20
N ARG A 586 10.19 36.27 6.02
CA ARG A 586 9.51 37.15 5.06
C ARG A 586 9.68 36.71 3.60
N ALA A 587 10.84 36.15 3.26
CA ALA A 587 11.12 35.68 1.90
C ALA A 587 10.42 34.35 1.57
N HIS A 588 10.30 33.45 2.55
CA HIS A 588 9.87 32.06 2.30
C HIS A 588 8.47 31.71 2.84
N CYS A 589 7.92 32.50 3.76
CA CYS A 589 6.65 32.20 4.41
C CYS A 589 5.57 33.21 4.05
N LYS A 590 4.39 32.72 3.67
CA LYS A 590 3.20 33.57 3.49
C LYS A 590 2.70 34.12 4.83
N TYR A 591 2.78 33.31 5.90
CA TYR A 591 2.42 33.69 7.25
C TYR A 591 3.56 33.36 8.21
N PHE A 592 3.95 34.33 9.03
CA PHE A 592 4.96 34.13 10.06
C PHE A 592 4.73 35.06 11.27
N LEU A 593 5.36 34.70 12.38
CA LEU A 593 5.39 35.45 13.64
C LEU A 593 6.80 35.40 14.19
N THR A 594 7.20 36.45 14.90
CA THR A 594 8.50 36.47 15.58
C THR A 594 8.29 36.23 17.08
N ILE A 595 9.14 35.40 17.65
CA ILE A 595 9.16 35.10 19.08
C ILE A 595 10.50 35.50 19.70
N PHE A 596 10.47 35.77 21.00
CA PHE A 596 11.62 36.11 21.82
C PHE A 596 11.57 35.37 23.17
N PRO A 597 12.66 35.33 23.94
CA PRO A 597 12.68 34.71 25.27
C PRO A 597 11.64 35.29 26.22
N GLY A 598 11.02 34.43 27.03
CA GLY A 598 9.85 34.83 27.81
C GLY A 598 9.27 33.71 28.66
N ASP A 599 8.02 33.88 29.08
CA ASP A 599 7.41 33.09 30.16
C ASP A 599 6.45 32.01 29.67
N ILE A 600 5.91 32.13 28.45
CA ILE A 600 4.94 31.14 27.96
C ILE A 600 5.67 29.82 27.75
N PRO A 601 5.23 28.72 28.40
CA PRO A 601 5.86 27.42 28.26
C PRO A 601 5.90 26.98 26.80
N LYS A 602 7.00 26.34 26.39
CA LYS A 602 7.26 25.92 25.00
C LYS A 602 6.08 25.20 24.32
N ASN A 603 5.40 24.29 25.03
CA ASN A 603 4.24 23.55 24.51
C ASN A 603 3.03 24.46 24.26
N GLU A 604 2.77 25.40 25.16
CA GLU A 604 1.68 26.36 25.02
C GLU A 604 2.00 27.40 23.93
N LEU A 605 3.26 27.81 23.83
CA LEU A 605 3.73 28.72 22.80
C LEU A 605 3.56 28.12 21.41
N ALA A 606 3.84 26.83 21.21
CA ALA A 606 3.62 26.14 19.93
C ALA A 606 2.15 26.24 19.47
N LYS A 607 1.20 25.94 20.37
CA LYS A 607 -0.24 26.03 20.09
C LYS A 607 -0.66 27.47 19.79
N LYS A 608 -0.17 28.44 20.58
CA LYS A 608 -0.44 29.87 20.37
C LYS A 608 0.08 30.38 19.04
N ILE A 609 1.28 29.95 18.61
CA ILE A 609 1.84 30.31 17.29
C ILE A 609 0.94 29.77 16.19
N LYS A 610 0.60 28.48 16.21
CA LYS A 610 -0.27 27.86 15.19
C LYS A 610 -1.62 28.58 15.10
N LEU A 611 -2.27 28.83 16.24
CA LEU A 611 -3.55 29.55 16.30
C LEU A 611 -3.44 30.97 15.71
N LYS A 612 -2.41 31.74 16.07
CA LYS A 612 -2.21 33.08 15.52
C LYS A 612 -1.90 33.07 14.01
N LEU A 613 -1.17 32.07 13.51
CA LEU A 613 -0.94 31.91 12.08
C LEU A 613 -2.24 31.60 11.34
N MET A 614 -3.09 30.73 11.88
CA MET A 614 -4.43 30.46 11.32
C MET A 614 -5.33 31.70 11.35
N GLN A 615 -5.28 32.52 12.39
CA GLN A 615 -6.04 33.77 12.46
C GLN A 615 -5.63 34.78 11.38
N LYS A 616 -4.35 34.80 11.00
CA LYS A 616 -3.82 35.64 9.92
C LYS A 616 -4.04 35.05 8.52
N ALA A 617 -4.39 33.77 8.43
CA ALA A 617 -4.47 33.05 7.17
C ALA A 617 -5.81 33.25 6.43
N LEU A 618 -5.74 33.21 5.09
CA LEU A 618 -6.93 33.14 4.24
C LEU A 618 -7.65 31.79 4.43
N PRO A 619 -8.97 31.70 4.14
CA PRO A 619 -9.75 30.47 4.35
C PRO A 619 -9.12 29.22 3.70
N GLU A 620 -8.62 29.32 2.48
CA GLU A 620 -7.96 28.22 1.76
C GLU A 620 -6.67 27.75 2.45
N ASP A 621 -5.91 28.68 3.03
CA ASP A 621 -4.63 28.40 3.68
C ASP A 621 -4.80 27.85 5.11
N LYS A 622 -5.93 28.14 5.77
CA LYS A 622 -6.22 27.63 7.12
C LYS A 622 -6.21 26.11 7.17
N VAL A 623 -6.78 25.46 6.16
CA VAL A 623 -6.83 23.99 6.05
C VAL A 623 -5.42 23.40 5.99
N LEU A 624 -4.52 24.05 5.25
CA LEU A 624 -3.11 23.63 5.12
C LEU A 624 -2.34 23.81 6.44
N ILE A 625 -2.55 24.93 7.14
CA ILE A 625 -1.90 25.18 8.44
C ILE A 625 -2.43 24.22 9.52
N GLU A 626 -3.73 23.92 9.49
CA GLU A 626 -4.37 22.99 10.43
C GLU A 626 -3.78 21.58 10.32
N ALA A 627 -3.51 21.14 9.09
CA ALA A 627 -2.92 19.84 8.78
C ALA A 627 -1.48 19.65 9.33
N ILE A 628 -0.77 20.73 9.67
CA ILE A 628 0.58 20.63 10.27
C ILE A 628 0.45 20.18 11.73
N PRO A 629 1.07 19.05 12.14
CA PRO A 629 1.04 18.60 13.53
C PRO A 629 1.67 19.62 14.48
N ASP A 630 1.10 19.81 15.68
CA ASP A 630 1.63 20.72 16.70
C ASP A 630 3.09 20.40 17.09
N GLU A 631 3.47 19.13 16.98
CA GLU A 631 4.84 18.65 17.21
C GLU A 631 5.88 19.29 16.28
N GLU A 632 5.50 19.67 15.05
CA GLU A 632 6.42 20.32 14.11
C GLU A 632 6.77 21.74 14.57
N PHE A 633 5.79 22.48 15.10
CA PHE A 633 6.04 23.78 15.74
C PHE A 633 6.88 23.61 17.00
N LEU A 634 6.59 22.57 17.80
CA LEU A 634 7.34 22.30 19.03
C LEU A 634 8.83 22.00 18.77
N LYS A 635 9.16 21.31 17.68
CA LYS A 635 10.54 20.95 17.32
C LYS A 635 11.42 22.18 17.07
N VAL A 636 10.83 23.25 16.53
CA VAL A 636 11.60 24.44 16.12
C VAL A 636 11.68 25.52 17.19
N ILE A 637 10.83 25.53 18.20
CA ILE A 637 10.87 26.57 19.24
C ILE A 637 12.08 26.35 20.19
N PRO A 638 12.93 27.37 20.45
CA PRO A 638 14.11 27.19 21.29
C PRO A 638 13.80 26.89 22.77
N GLY A 639 12.74 27.48 23.34
CA GLY A 639 12.35 27.34 24.74
C GLY A 639 11.07 28.11 25.07
N SER A 640 10.83 28.39 26.36
CA SER A 640 9.76 29.31 26.76
C SER A 640 9.97 30.70 26.18
N GLY A 641 8.90 31.38 25.79
CA GLY A 641 8.99 32.58 24.98
C GLY A 641 7.72 33.40 24.96
N ASN A 642 7.77 34.57 24.33
CA ASN A 642 6.61 35.40 24.04
C ASN A 642 6.55 35.70 22.54
N ILE A 643 5.35 35.99 22.03
CA ILE A 643 5.13 36.37 20.63
C ILE A 643 5.20 37.89 20.55
N ILE A 644 5.99 38.42 19.62
CA ILE A 644 5.99 39.86 19.30
C ILE A 644 4.59 40.21 18.77
N GLY A 645 3.96 41.20 19.41
CA GLY A 645 2.59 41.66 19.14
C GLY A 645 2.35 41.95 17.67
#